data_AF-A0A3A0D4P9-F1
#
_entry.id   AF-A0A3A0D4P9-F1
#
_cell.length_a   1.000
_cell.length_b   1.000
_cell.length_c   1.000
_cell.angle_alpha   90.00
_cell.angle_beta   90.00
_cell.angle_gamma   90.00
#
_symmetry.space_group_name_H-M   'P 1'
#
loop_
_entity.id
_entity.type
_entity.pdbx_description
1 polymer ?
#
loop_
_entity_poly.entity_id
_entity_poly.type
_entity_poly.pdbx_seq_one_letter_code
_entity_poly.pdbx_strand_id
1 'polypeptide(L)'
;MSMTFRINPMKNIPSFSRCATLATLIVCAGFSWAQAQVAGRYAAPMLRVSPYARQVAMGEAFTALANDISVMRYNVGGLGSLTMNHKSLSFHFHQWIDDTYQGAIEGAIATRYGGLGLSFGYFDEGEITALNPDFSPVPGTFNSNDLVLSLGYGNHVYLLNNKLSFGAALKGVRQDLVSNVGTGIGLDLGALYWLDSFSVGATLQNFTLKKLQLGGGGSANLLPETIRAGVATHVPIGLGSMGRQMKWSVGLDASKFLDKDDKDIRLQAGTEIFLSEVFAARGGYKFHNEDNSRWGAGFGLIIPMNWFGGSSTHFDYAYSPLDAFDSQAHRFSLSFNFGTAQPQDFASARGDIDRELAEARRARQEAEEARLAAKEAEERIRDLEAQLAERLKMAEEIVKQSQGKLTIEQQPGGNIKLTMRDTTNMINFDFDKSVIRKDMFPILYDVTRILKEIYSDSPVGISGHCDNIGTDEYNIKLAERRINSVIRFLVEQGISSSRFFNPIPYGEWMPLNDNSTEANRFRNRRVEFLIYTGENKPELPRASKIEQVYVLGDTVNVVGNGYFPTFTTDLLRDPTRLVIKFSKMYIADPLTVEVNRGTVQRARLGYHPEDASTWIVLDMLEAVQPEIVSSGKTLKIVTNRIAGSAGRSGGL
;
A
#
# COMPACT_ATOMS: atom_id res chain seq x y z
N MET A 1 -32.25 42.22 42.12
CA MET A 1 -32.30 40.75 42.32
C MET A 1 -30.85 40.29 42.49
N SER A 2 -30.39 40.16 43.74
CA SER A 2 -29.01 39.79 44.08
C SER A 2 -28.88 38.27 44.05
N MET A 3 -27.98 37.74 43.21
CA MET A 3 -27.71 36.30 43.12
C MET A 3 -26.40 36.03 43.85
N THR A 4 -26.53 35.53 45.07
CA THR A 4 -25.41 35.19 45.96
C THR A 4 -24.88 33.81 45.58
N PHE A 5 -23.65 33.73 45.06
CA PHE A 5 -22.96 32.45 44.87
C PHE A 5 -22.54 31.88 46.25
N ARG A 6 -23.19 30.82 46.70
CA ARG A 6 -22.73 30.01 47.84
C ARG A 6 -21.64 29.05 47.37
N ILE A 7 -20.41 29.29 47.80
CA ILE A 7 -19.31 28.34 47.71
C ILE A 7 -19.47 27.34 48.87
N ASN A 8 -19.71 26.06 48.56
CA ASN A 8 -19.62 24.99 49.54
C ASN A 8 -18.14 24.68 49.82
N PRO A 9 -17.68 24.63 51.08
CA PRO A 9 -16.31 24.24 51.39
C PRO A 9 -16.15 22.72 51.16
N MET A 10 -15.46 22.35 50.08
CA MET A 10 -15.02 20.97 49.85
C MET A 10 -13.99 20.58 50.92
N LYS A 11 -14.41 19.75 51.87
CA LYS A 11 -13.53 18.98 52.75
C LYS A 11 -12.89 17.85 51.92
N ASN A 12 -11.58 17.68 52.09
CA ASN A 12 -10.68 16.66 51.54
C ASN A 12 -9.89 17.05 50.27
N ILE A 13 -8.88 17.89 50.45
CA ILE A 13 -7.71 17.98 49.56
C ILE A 13 -6.56 17.24 50.27
N PRO A 14 -5.98 16.17 49.72
CA PRO A 14 -4.70 15.66 50.21
C PRO A 14 -3.58 16.66 49.84
N SER A 15 -3.08 17.37 50.85
CA SER A 15 -1.82 18.11 50.90
C SER A 15 -1.30 18.77 49.61
N PHE A 16 -1.93 19.88 49.22
CA PHE A 16 -1.41 20.84 48.22
C PHE A 16 -0.07 21.49 48.63
N SER A 17 0.36 21.30 49.89
CA SER A 17 1.49 22.00 50.52
C SER A 17 2.85 21.30 50.40
N ARG A 18 2.98 20.19 49.66
CA ARG A 18 4.26 19.47 49.52
C ARG A 18 4.86 19.51 48.11
N CYS A 19 4.05 19.68 47.06
CA CYS A 19 4.55 19.85 45.68
C CYS A 19 4.92 21.31 45.36
N ALA A 20 4.18 22.29 45.88
CA ALA A 20 4.48 23.71 45.65
C ALA A 20 5.79 24.15 46.32
N THR A 21 6.09 23.61 47.51
CA THR A 21 7.23 24.04 48.33
C THR A 21 8.59 23.55 47.80
N LEU A 22 8.63 22.51 46.96
CA LEU A 22 9.87 22.06 46.32
C LEU A 22 10.23 22.90 45.08
N ALA A 23 9.22 23.45 44.39
CA ALA A 23 9.41 24.31 43.22
C ALA A 23 9.84 25.75 43.59
N THR A 24 9.55 26.21 44.82
CA THR A 24 9.91 27.58 45.26
C THR A 24 11.27 27.67 45.96
N LEU A 25 11.90 26.55 46.36
CA LEU A 25 13.09 26.56 47.24
C LEU A 25 14.45 26.43 46.52
N ILE A 26 14.50 26.44 45.19
CA ILE A 26 15.75 26.48 44.40
C ILE A 26 15.87 27.82 43.63
N VAL A 27 15.47 28.94 44.26
CA VAL A 27 15.58 30.28 43.65
C VAL A 27 16.44 31.25 44.49
N CYS A 28 17.03 30.82 45.61
CA CYS A 28 17.86 31.72 46.43
C CYS A 28 19.17 31.08 46.86
N ALA A 29 20.13 30.96 45.93
CA ALA A 29 21.54 30.86 46.29
C ALA A 29 22.43 31.39 45.15
N GLY A 30 22.86 32.64 45.31
CA GLY A 30 24.10 33.20 44.76
C GLY A 30 24.20 33.35 43.24
N PHE A 31 23.96 34.56 42.74
CA PHE A 31 24.49 34.95 41.43
C PHE A 31 25.32 36.23 41.58
N SER A 32 26.61 36.07 41.32
CA SER A 32 27.56 37.15 41.16
C SER A 32 27.28 37.88 39.85
N TRP A 33 27.33 39.20 39.90
CA TRP A 33 27.14 40.09 38.76
C TRP A 33 28.39 40.04 37.89
N ALA A 34 28.26 39.60 36.64
CA ALA A 34 29.28 39.78 35.61
C ALA A 34 28.70 40.61 34.47
N GLN A 35 29.47 41.59 34.04
CA GLN A 35 29.15 42.57 33.01
C GLN A 35 30.24 42.47 31.94
N ALA A 36 29.88 42.14 30.69
CA ALA A 36 30.45 42.70 29.44
C ALA A 36 29.94 41.95 28.20
N GLN A 37 29.44 42.72 27.23
CA GLN A 37 29.11 42.32 25.86
C GLN A 37 30.31 41.66 25.15
N VAL A 38 30.09 40.47 24.59
CA VAL A 38 30.89 39.96 23.47
C VAL A 38 30.06 40.15 22.20
N ALA A 39 30.54 41.01 21.30
CA ALA A 39 29.96 41.21 19.96
C ALA A 39 30.04 39.89 19.17
N GLY A 40 28.93 39.51 18.52
CA GLY A 40 28.72 38.17 17.97
C GLY A 40 29.67 37.77 16.83
N ARG A 41 30.24 36.56 16.92
CA ARG A 41 31.04 35.89 15.87
C ARG A 41 30.26 34.87 15.04
N TYR A 42 29.01 34.59 15.39
CA TYR A 42 28.20 33.58 14.70
C TYR A 42 27.62 34.11 13.40
N ALA A 43 27.61 33.27 12.37
CA ALA A 43 26.84 33.49 11.17
C ALA A 43 25.35 33.19 11.41
N ALA A 44 24.48 33.71 10.54
CA ALA A 44 23.02 33.49 10.58
C ALA A 44 22.37 33.82 11.94
N PRO A 45 22.39 35.10 12.36
CA PRO A 45 21.81 35.54 13.64
C PRO A 45 20.32 35.26 13.76
N MET A 46 19.59 35.07 12.65
CA MET A 46 18.18 34.64 12.66
C MET A 46 17.97 33.34 13.48
N LEU A 47 18.98 32.48 13.57
CA LEU A 47 18.96 31.24 14.34
C LEU A 47 19.03 31.47 15.86
N ARG A 48 18.99 32.72 16.32
CA ARG A 48 18.81 33.08 17.73
C ARG A 48 17.43 33.65 18.01
N VAL A 49 16.74 34.15 17.00
CA VAL A 49 15.41 34.76 17.13
C VAL A 49 14.33 33.71 16.88
N SER A 50 13.38 33.62 17.80
CA SER A 50 12.27 32.67 17.70
C SER A 50 11.07 33.31 16.99
N PRO A 51 10.57 32.73 15.88
CA PRO A 51 9.32 33.17 15.25
C PRO A 51 8.07 32.59 15.94
N TYR A 52 8.22 31.69 16.91
CA TYR A 52 7.11 30.89 17.44
C TYR A 52 6.41 31.57 18.62
N ALA A 53 5.12 31.92 18.43
CA ALA A 53 4.38 32.69 19.42
C ALA A 53 4.23 31.96 20.76
N ARG A 54 3.80 30.69 20.74
CA ARG A 54 3.62 29.89 21.98
C ARG A 54 4.90 29.83 22.81
N GLN A 55 6.05 29.59 22.18
CA GLN A 55 7.33 29.42 22.85
C GLN A 55 7.88 30.74 23.38
N VAL A 56 7.76 31.83 22.60
CA VAL A 56 8.17 33.17 23.06
C VAL A 56 7.29 33.64 24.23
N ALA A 57 5.99 33.39 24.20
CA ALA A 57 5.10 33.67 25.33
C ALA A 57 5.49 32.89 26.60
N MET A 58 6.17 31.75 26.46
CA MET A 58 6.70 30.95 27.57
C MET A 58 8.16 31.25 27.89
N GLY A 59 8.69 32.40 27.46
CA GLY A 59 10.08 32.79 27.73
C GLY A 59 11.10 31.84 27.10
N GLU A 60 10.69 31.06 26.10
CA GLU A 60 11.50 30.05 25.41
C GLU A 60 11.94 28.86 26.29
N ALA A 61 11.33 28.69 27.47
CA ALA A 61 11.52 27.53 28.34
C ALA A 61 10.71 26.34 27.82
N PHE A 62 11.18 25.72 26.73
CA PHE A 62 10.40 24.76 25.94
C PHE A 62 11.14 23.44 25.65
N THR A 63 12.39 23.27 26.09
CA THR A 63 13.22 22.10 25.76
C THR A 63 12.59 20.79 26.27
N ALA A 64 11.98 20.82 27.45
CA ALA A 64 11.26 19.67 28.02
C ALA A 64 9.76 19.68 27.69
N LEU A 65 9.21 20.80 27.22
CA LEU A 65 7.80 20.90 26.83
C LEU A 65 7.54 20.50 25.39
N ALA A 66 8.59 20.35 24.57
CA ALA A 66 8.57 20.19 23.12
C ALA A 66 7.56 19.12 22.62
N ASN A 67 6.29 19.52 22.53
CA ASN A 67 5.13 18.67 22.30
C ASN A 67 4.25 19.15 21.15
N ASP A 68 4.72 20.13 20.39
CA ASP A 68 4.10 20.62 19.16
C ASP A 68 5.13 20.63 18.02
N ILE A 69 4.76 21.15 16.86
CA ILE A 69 5.61 21.14 15.68
C ILE A 69 6.93 21.93 15.85
N SER A 70 6.99 22.88 16.79
CA SER A 70 8.18 23.70 17.07
C SER A 70 9.34 22.89 17.68
N VAL A 71 9.13 21.58 17.90
CA VAL A 71 10.18 20.61 18.24
C VAL A 71 11.36 20.70 17.28
N MET A 72 11.14 21.01 16.01
CA MET A 72 12.21 21.21 15.01
C MET A 72 13.19 22.31 15.40
N ARG A 73 12.75 23.30 16.18
CA ARG A 73 13.58 24.38 16.70
C ARG A 73 14.11 24.08 18.10
N TYR A 74 13.24 23.65 19.01
CA TYR A 74 13.54 23.64 20.44
C TYR A 74 14.11 22.31 20.94
N ASN A 75 13.60 21.18 20.48
CA ASN A 75 14.13 19.86 20.81
C ASN A 75 13.60 18.83 19.81
N VAL A 76 14.42 18.48 18.81
CA VAL A 76 14.05 17.54 17.74
C VAL A 76 13.70 16.14 18.28
N GLY A 77 14.11 15.81 19.51
CA GLY A 77 13.69 14.59 20.21
C GLY A 77 12.17 14.48 20.36
N GLY A 78 11.45 15.60 20.41
CA GLY A 78 9.98 15.62 20.46
C GLY A 78 9.30 15.08 19.20
N LEU A 79 9.98 14.98 18.05
CA LEU A 79 9.44 14.29 16.87
C LEU A 79 9.13 12.81 17.17
N GLY A 80 9.92 12.16 18.03
CA GLY A 80 9.65 10.79 18.49
C GLY A 80 8.49 10.69 19.47
N SER A 81 8.09 11.81 20.08
CA SER A 81 6.93 11.88 20.98
C SER A 81 5.60 12.00 20.23
N LEU A 82 5.61 12.39 18.95
CA LEU A 82 4.41 12.46 18.11
C LEU A 82 3.72 11.08 18.02
N THR A 83 2.41 11.03 18.22
CA THR A 83 1.61 9.80 18.20
C THR A 83 1.27 9.37 16.77
N MET A 84 1.06 8.07 16.53
CA MET A 84 0.65 7.56 15.22
C MET A 84 -0.58 8.32 14.70
N ASN A 85 -0.55 8.70 13.42
CA ASN A 85 -1.54 9.56 12.73
C ASN A 85 -1.49 11.07 13.04
N HIS A 86 -0.58 11.55 13.89
CA HIS A 86 -0.37 12.98 14.06
C HIS A 86 0.21 13.59 12.77
N LYS A 87 -0.53 14.48 12.15
CA LYS A 87 -0.04 15.33 11.05
C LYS A 87 -0.28 16.77 11.45
N SER A 88 0.75 17.61 11.33
CA SER A 88 0.64 19.01 11.69
C SER A 88 1.29 19.89 10.63
N LEU A 89 0.69 21.04 10.37
CA LEU A 89 1.24 22.10 9.54
C LEU A 89 1.09 23.42 10.28
N SER A 90 2.15 24.21 10.40
CA SER A 90 2.12 25.48 11.12
C SER A 90 2.81 26.59 10.35
N PHE A 91 2.27 27.78 10.54
CA PHE A 91 2.76 29.02 9.97
C PHE A 91 3.06 29.98 11.10
N HIS A 92 4.22 30.61 11.05
CA HIS A 92 4.71 31.53 12.07
C HIS A 92 5.12 32.82 11.39
N PHE A 93 4.76 33.96 11.98
CA PHE A 93 5.09 35.26 11.44
C PHE A 93 5.25 36.29 12.55
N HIS A 94 6.24 37.16 12.39
CA HIS A 94 6.31 38.41 13.12
C HIS A 94 7.10 39.47 12.37
N GLN A 95 6.78 40.73 12.67
CA GLN A 95 7.65 41.87 12.47
C GLN A 95 8.51 42.03 13.73
N TRP A 96 9.82 42.22 13.56
CA TRP A 96 10.75 42.25 14.69
C TRP A 96 11.14 43.69 15.05
N ILE A 97 12.19 44.23 14.44
CA ILE A 97 12.66 45.61 14.63
C ILE A 97 12.47 46.36 13.32
N ASP A 98 11.90 47.56 13.41
CA ASP A 98 11.67 48.44 12.25
C ASP A 98 10.98 47.72 11.08
N ASP A 99 11.59 47.64 9.91
CA ASP A 99 11.10 46.99 8.70
C ASP A 99 11.60 45.54 8.52
N THR A 100 12.09 44.89 9.58
CA THR A 100 12.52 43.49 9.55
C THR A 100 11.37 42.50 9.81
N TYR A 101 11.33 41.42 9.03
CA TYR A 101 10.29 40.40 9.11
C TYR A 101 10.89 39.00 9.24
N GLN A 102 10.27 38.15 10.05
CA GLN A 102 10.63 36.73 10.14
C GLN A 102 9.39 35.86 10.04
N GLY A 103 9.49 34.79 9.25
CA GLY A 103 8.46 33.76 9.16
C GLY A 103 9.04 32.35 9.15
N ALA A 104 8.19 31.39 9.51
CA ALA A 104 8.51 29.97 9.37
C ALA A 104 7.27 29.16 8.97
N ILE A 105 7.48 28.10 8.18
CA ILE A 105 6.48 27.10 7.84
C ILE A 105 7.02 25.75 8.27
N GLU A 106 6.26 25.01 9.06
CA GLU A 106 6.68 23.73 9.60
C GLU A 106 5.64 22.65 9.41
N GLY A 107 6.06 21.47 8.98
CA GLY A 107 5.21 20.31 8.79
C GLY A 107 5.80 19.08 9.48
N ALA A 108 4.99 18.28 10.14
CA ALA A 108 5.41 16.97 10.63
C ALA A 108 4.36 15.90 10.38
N ILE A 109 4.84 14.69 10.16
CA ILE A 109 4.05 13.48 10.01
C ILE A 109 4.61 12.38 10.90
N ALA A 110 3.75 11.74 11.68
CA ALA A 110 4.08 10.52 12.40
C ALA A 110 3.86 9.30 11.52
N THR A 111 4.87 8.45 11.39
CA THR A 111 4.82 7.16 10.67
C THR A 111 5.00 6.01 11.65
N ARG A 112 4.74 4.77 11.23
CA ARG A 112 5.03 3.56 12.03
C ARG A 112 6.52 3.38 12.38
N TYR A 113 7.40 4.10 11.69
CA TYR A 113 8.84 4.04 11.90
C TYR A 113 9.36 5.24 12.69
N GLY A 114 8.54 6.23 13.04
CA GLY A 114 8.99 7.46 13.69
C GLY A 114 8.36 8.72 13.08
N GLY A 115 8.66 9.87 13.67
CA GLY A 115 8.21 11.18 13.22
C GLY A 115 9.18 11.78 12.21
N LEU A 116 8.66 12.33 11.11
CA LEU A 116 9.40 13.15 10.15
C LEU A 116 8.94 14.59 10.27
N GLY A 117 9.88 15.53 10.27
CA GLY A 117 9.64 16.97 10.34
C GLY A 117 10.36 17.72 9.23
N LEU A 118 9.72 18.74 8.68
CA LEU A 118 10.28 19.68 7.72
C LEU A 118 10.00 21.09 8.22
N SER A 119 11.02 21.95 8.24
CA SER A 119 10.89 23.35 8.66
C SER A 119 11.59 24.25 7.65
N PHE A 120 10.90 25.30 7.22
CA PHE A 120 11.41 26.34 6.35
C PHE A 120 11.28 27.67 7.07
N GLY A 121 12.39 28.38 7.28
CA GLY A 121 12.46 29.70 7.88
C GLY A 121 12.96 30.74 6.90
N TYR A 122 12.38 31.93 6.95
CA TYR A 122 12.80 33.09 6.17
C TYR A 122 12.90 34.31 7.08
N PHE A 123 13.98 35.06 6.93
CA PHE A 123 14.20 36.33 7.59
C PHE A 123 14.56 37.37 6.52
N ASP A 124 13.84 38.49 6.57
CA ASP A 124 14.01 39.64 5.69
C ASP A 124 14.48 40.81 6.54
N GLU A 125 15.64 41.36 6.22
CA GLU A 125 16.23 42.49 6.93
C GLU A 125 15.67 43.85 6.47
N GLY A 126 14.75 43.86 5.50
CA GLY A 126 14.17 45.10 4.99
C GLY A 126 15.06 45.81 3.98
N GLU A 127 14.74 47.09 3.70
CA GLU A 127 15.48 47.90 2.73
C GLU A 127 16.61 48.67 3.42
N ILE A 128 17.84 48.39 3.00
CA ILE A 128 19.05 48.99 3.52
C ILE A 128 19.43 50.18 2.64
N THR A 129 19.57 51.36 3.25
CA THR A 129 20.13 52.53 2.57
C THR A 129 21.65 52.47 2.60
N ALA A 130 22.28 52.17 1.46
CA ALA A 130 23.73 52.26 1.35
C ALA A 130 24.18 53.72 1.23
N LEU A 131 25.25 54.09 1.94
CA LEU A 131 25.80 55.45 1.95
C LEU A 131 27.22 55.45 1.37
N ASN A 132 27.53 56.46 0.59
CA ASN A 132 28.90 56.80 0.21
C ASN A 132 29.70 57.28 1.44
N PRO A 133 31.04 57.36 1.38
CA PRO A 133 31.85 57.88 2.48
C PRO A 133 31.54 59.33 2.90
N ASP A 134 30.89 60.10 2.04
CA ASP A 134 30.40 61.46 2.31
C ASP A 134 28.96 61.49 2.89
N PHE A 135 28.42 60.32 3.23
CA PHE A 135 27.05 60.09 3.70
C PHE A 135 25.93 60.41 2.70
N SER A 136 26.25 60.61 1.41
CA SER A 136 25.23 60.66 0.36
C SER A 136 24.68 59.25 0.05
N PRO A 137 23.38 59.09 -0.26
CA PRO A 137 22.81 57.79 -0.57
C PRO A 137 23.34 57.24 -1.89
N VAL A 138 23.70 55.95 -1.90
CA VAL A 138 24.04 55.21 -3.13
C VAL A 138 22.73 54.90 -3.87
N PRO A 139 22.60 55.26 -5.17
CA PRO A 139 21.41 54.94 -5.93
C PRO A 139 21.18 53.42 -6.03
N GLY A 140 19.99 52.97 -5.63
CA GLY A 140 19.58 51.56 -5.68
C GLY A 140 18.86 51.12 -4.41
N THR A 141 18.20 49.96 -4.49
CA THR A 141 17.61 49.27 -3.34
C THR A 141 18.55 48.13 -2.95
N PHE A 142 18.97 48.11 -1.69
CA PHE A 142 19.79 47.04 -1.14
C PHE A 142 18.96 46.28 -0.11
N ASN A 143 18.97 44.96 -0.17
CA ASN A 143 18.27 44.12 0.79
C ASN A 143 19.16 42.95 1.20
N SER A 144 18.81 42.36 2.34
CA SER A 144 19.47 41.19 2.89
C SER A 144 18.41 40.20 3.32
N ASN A 145 18.67 38.91 3.09
CA ASN A 145 17.75 37.87 3.50
C ASN A 145 18.46 36.58 3.86
N ASP A 146 17.73 35.81 4.65
CA ASP A 146 18.27 34.73 5.43
C ASP A 146 17.25 33.57 5.31
N LEU A 147 17.74 32.41 4.88
CA LEU A 147 16.93 31.22 4.62
C LEU A 147 17.44 30.03 5.41
N VAL A 148 16.52 29.27 6.00
CA VAL A 148 16.81 28.04 6.73
C VAL A 148 15.87 26.94 6.26
N LEU A 149 16.44 25.78 5.94
CA LEU A 149 15.69 24.56 5.65
C LEU A 149 16.17 23.47 6.60
N SER A 150 15.26 22.83 7.32
CA SER A 150 15.58 21.73 8.24
C SER A 150 14.76 20.50 7.95
N LEU A 151 15.41 19.34 7.87
CA LEU A 151 14.77 18.02 7.76
C LEU A 151 15.11 17.21 9.01
N GLY A 152 14.08 16.79 9.74
CA GLY A 152 14.20 16.10 11.01
C GLY A 152 13.56 14.72 11.00
N TYR A 153 14.15 13.84 11.79
CA TYR A 153 13.58 12.53 12.10
C TYR A 153 13.72 12.25 13.60
N GLY A 154 12.67 11.66 14.19
CA GLY A 154 12.66 11.26 15.58
C GLY A 154 12.00 9.91 15.81
N ASN A 155 12.48 9.18 16.81
CA ASN A 155 11.96 7.89 17.23
C ASN A 155 11.92 7.85 18.78
N HIS A 156 11.44 6.76 19.35
CA HIS A 156 11.38 6.57 20.78
C HIS A 156 11.68 5.13 21.17
N VAL A 157 12.13 4.97 22.40
CA VAL A 157 12.27 3.67 23.08
C VAL A 157 11.60 3.76 24.44
N TYR A 158 11.15 2.61 24.95
CA TYR A 158 10.60 2.54 26.30
C TYR A 158 11.71 2.14 27.28
N LEU A 159 11.98 3.01 28.25
CA LEU A 159 12.94 2.80 29.33
C LEU A 159 12.18 2.88 30.66
N LEU A 160 12.26 1.82 31.48
CA LEU A 160 11.54 1.77 32.78
C LEU A 160 10.04 2.10 32.66
N ASN A 161 9.37 1.58 31.62
CA ASN A 161 7.96 1.87 31.27
C ASN A 161 7.64 3.33 30.90
N ASN A 162 8.65 4.16 30.68
CA ASN A 162 8.52 5.56 30.32
C ASN A 162 9.08 5.79 28.91
N LYS A 163 8.50 6.75 28.18
CA LYS A 163 8.86 7.01 26.78
C LYS A 163 10.10 7.92 26.72
N LEU A 164 11.21 7.39 26.22
CA LEU A 164 12.41 8.15 25.86
C LEU A 164 12.40 8.38 24.35
N SER A 165 12.08 9.61 23.96
CA SER A 165 12.14 10.05 22.56
C SER A 165 13.48 10.67 22.24
N PHE A 166 13.96 10.47 21.02
CA PHE A 166 15.20 11.03 20.52
C PHE A 166 15.08 11.37 19.04
N GLY A 167 15.87 12.31 18.57
CA GLY A 167 15.78 12.78 17.19
C GLY A 167 17.02 13.52 16.74
N ALA A 168 17.11 13.68 15.42
CA ALA A 168 18.14 14.43 14.74
C ALA A 168 17.53 15.24 13.60
N ALA A 169 18.03 16.45 13.34
CA ALA A 169 17.67 17.23 12.17
C ALA A 169 18.90 17.81 11.48
N LEU A 170 18.92 17.69 10.15
CA LEU A 170 19.92 18.34 9.31
C LEU A 170 19.37 19.69 8.86
N LYS A 171 20.20 20.73 8.93
CA LYS A 171 19.83 22.11 8.63
C LYS A 171 20.74 22.70 7.56
N GLY A 172 20.15 23.20 6.49
CA GLY A 172 20.82 24.05 5.50
C GLY A 172 20.49 25.51 5.78
N VAL A 173 21.52 26.35 5.80
CA VAL A 173 21.38 27.80 6.04
C VAL A 173 21.98 28.55 4.86
N ARG A 174 21.25 29.51 4.30
CA ARG A 174 21.75 30.49 3.34
C ARG A 174 21.59 31.87 3.96
N GLN A 175 22.66 32.65 3.94
CA GLN A 175 22.67 34.04 4.36
C GLN A 175 23.07 34.90 3.19
N ASP A 176 22.35 35.98 2.95
CA ASP A 176 22.59 36.96 1.90
C ASP A 176 22.66 38.34 2.55
N LEU A 177 23.88 38.89 2.61
CA LEU A 177 24.11 40.24 3.11
C LEU A 177 24.45 41.14 1.95
N VAL A 178 23.45 41.85 1.40
CA VAL A 178 23.61 42.77 0.27
C VAL A 178 24.36 42.13 -0.91
N SER A 179 23.78 41.07 -1.48
CA SER A 179 24.36 40.26 -2.57
C SER A 179 25.65 39.50 -2.21
N ASN A 180 26.04 39.47 -0.94
CA ASN A 180 27.11 38.62 -0.45
C ASN A 180 26.53 37.34 0.17
N VAL A 181 26.56 36.25 -0.60
CA VAL A 181 25.90 35.00 -0.23
C VAL A 181 26.87 34.02 0.42
N GLY A 182 26.44 33.42 1.53
CA GLY A 182 27.12 32.33 2.22
C GLY A 182 26.17 31.18 2.54
N THR A 183 26.70 29.95 2.60
CA THR A 183 25.92 28.77 3.00
C THR A 183 26.59 27.99 4.10
N GLY A 184 25.80 27.57 5.09
CA GLY A 184 26.22 26.72 6.21
C GLY A 184 25.37 25.46 6.30
N ILE A 185 25.90 24.44 6.98
CA ILE A 185 25.17 23.21 7.31
C ILE A 185 25.29 22.98 8.81
N GLY A 186 24.15 22.76 9.46
CA GLY A 186 24.04 22.47 10.88
C GLY A 186 23.39 21.11 11.15
N LEU A 187 23.61 20.59 12.35
CA LEU A 187 22.97 19.41 12.89
C LEU A 187 22.33 19.75 14.23
N ASP A 188 21.07 19.37 14.40
CA ASP A 188 20.37 19.41 15.67
C ASP A 188 20.21 17.97 16.19
N LEU A 189 20.46 17.74 17.47
CA LEU A 189 20.24 16.47 18.17
C LEU A 189 19.39 16.74 19.39
N GLY A 190 18.46 15.84 19.70
CA GLY A 190 17.53 16.05 20.81
C GLY A 190 17.11 14.75 21.47
N ALA A 191 16.91 14.80 22.78
CA ALA A 191 16.34 13.74 23.59
C ALA A 191 15.28 14.34 24.52
N LEU A 192 14.20 13.59 24.73
CA LEU A 192 13.07 13.98 25.55
C LEU A 192 12.52 12.75 26.29
N TYR A 193 12.58 12.79 27.61
CA TYR A 193 12.12 11.71 28.47
C TYR A 193 10.86 12.13 29.23
N TRP A 194 9.77 11.42 28.99
CA TRP A 194 8.47 11.68 29.61
C TRP A 194 8.26 10.76 30.80
N LEU A 195 8.01 11.34 31.96
CA LEU A 195 7.55 10.71 33.19
C LEU A 195 6.08 11.10 33.42
N ASP A 196 5.38 10.43 34.34
CA ASP A 196 3.93 10.62 34.56
C ASP A 196 3.50 12.10 34.73
N SER A 197 4.26 12.91 35.49
CA SER A 197 3.93 14.32 35.76
C SER A 197 5.06 15.30 35.42
N PHE A 198 6.15 14.80 34.84
CA PHE A 198 7.33 15.57 34.52
C PHE A 198 7.93 15.15 33.20
N SER A 199 8.65 16.04 32.55
CA SER A 199 9.50 15.71 31.41
C SER A 199 10.88 16.31 31.59
N VAL A 200 11.88 15.65 31.04
CA VAL A 200 13.26 16.13 31.01
C VAL A 200 13.72 16.11 29.56
N GLY A 201 14.25 17.24 29.09
CA GLY A 201 14.73 17.41 27.73
C GLY A 201 16.18 17.86 27.69
N ALA A 202 16.90 17.42 26.67
CA ALA A 202 18.22 17.94 26.34
C ALA A 202 18.37 18.03 24.82
N THR A 203 19.00 19.08 24.33
CA THR A 203 19.26 19.26 22.90
C THR A 203 20.60 19.94 22.64
N LEU A 204 21.24 19.54 21.55
CA LEU A 204 22.31 20.27 20.89
C LEU A 204 21.73 20.88 19.61
N GLN A 205 21.79 22.20 19.49
CA GLN A 205 21.23 22.95 18.38
C GLN A 205 22.35 23.59 17.54
N ASN A 206 22.13 23.65 16.24
CA ASN A 206 22.95 24.30 15.23
C ASN A 206 24.40 23.83 15.20
N PHE A 207 24.69 22.59 15.59
CA PHE A 207 26.06 22.07 15.58
C PHE A 207 26.66 22.16 14.17
N THR A 208 27.76 22.90 14.01
CA THR A 208 28.24 23.27 12.68
C THR A 208 28.93 22.09 11.99
N LEU A 209 28.31 21.56 10.93
CA LEU A 209 28.95 20.59 10.03
C LEU A 209 29.73 21.28 8.90
N LYS A 210 29.20 22.40 8.40
CA LYS A 210 29.86 23.26 7.43
C LYS A 210 29.72 24.71 7.88
N LYS A 211 30.86 25.36 8.11
CA LYS A 211 30.93 26.80 8.44
C LYS A 211 30.32 27.62 7.33
N LEU A 212 29.65 28.70 7.71
CA LEU A 212 29.13 29.67 6.76
C LEU A 212 30.24 30.66 6.41
N GLN A 213 30.51 30.81 5.12
CA GLN A 213 31.48 31.76 4.60
C GLN A 213 30.80 32.65 3.57
N LEU A 214 30.85 33.95 3.81
CA LEU A 214 30.44 34.98 2.86
C LEU A 214 31.58 35.19 1.85
N GLY A 215 31.24 35.52 0.60
CA GLY A 215 32.11 35.51 -0.58
C GLY A 215 33.45 36.25 -0.46
N GLY A 216 34.39 35.90 -1.36
CA GLY A 216 35.63 36.67 -1.58
C GLY A 216 36.75 36.51 -0.54
N GLY A 217 36.76 35.43 0.25
CA GLY A 217 37.79 35.21 1.28
C GLY A 217 37.43 35.72 2.68
N GLY A 218 36.15 36.00 2.95
CA GLY A 218 35.65 36.32 4.30
C GLY A 218 35.93 35.20 5.32
N SER A 219 35.96 35.54 6.60
CA SER A 219 36.17 34.55 7.67
C SER A 219 35.02 33.55 7.74
N ALA A 220 35.34 32.26 7.78
CA ALA A 220 34.35 31.19 7.93
C ALA A 220 33.89 31.12 9.39
N ASN A 221 32.61 31.41 9.61
CA ASN A 221 32.01 31.50 10.94
C ASN A 221 31.17 30.26 11.26
N LEU A 222 31.12 29.92 12.55
CA LEU A 222 30.25 28.87 13.06
C LEU A 222 28.79 29.34 13.05
N LEU A 223 27.86 28.40 13.02
CA LEU A 223 26.46 28.66 13.37
C LEU A 223 26.36 28.86 14.90
N PRO A 224 25.29 29.47 15.43
CA PRO A 224 25.10 29.66 16.88
C PRO A 224 24.80 28.33 17.58
N GLU A 225 25.86 27.56 17.77
CA GLU A 225 25.86 26.26 18.44
C GLU A 225 25.40 26.42 19.89
N THR A 226 24.33 25.71 20.26
CA THR A 226 23.70 25.87 21.57
C THR A 226 23.46 24.51 22.21
N ILE A 227 23.82 24.34 23.48
CA ILE A 227 23.32 23.23 24.29
C ILE A 227 22.18 23.77 25.15
N ARG A 228 21.06 23.05 25.18
CA ARG A 228 19.93 23.35 26.09
C ARG A 228 19.55 22.11 26.86
N ALA A 229 19.16 22.30 28.11
CA ALA A 229 18.55 21.29 28.95
C ALA A 229 17.36 21.90 29.66
N GLY A 230 16.31 21.11 29.89
CA GLY A 230 15.11 21.59 30.54
C GLY A 230 14.39 20.52 31.34
N VAL A 231 13.54 20.98 32.24
CA VAL A 231 12.60 20.16 32.99
C VAL A 231 11.24 20.85 32.93
N ALA A 232 10.18 20.07 32.75
CA ALA A 232 8.82 20.57 32.84
C ALA A 232 7.95 19.70 33.73
N THR A 233 6.89 20.29 34.27
CA THR A 233 5.85 19.60 35.02
C THR A 233 4.48 19.86 34.40
N HIS A 234 3.60 18.87 34.48
CA HIS A 234 2.24 18.91 33.95
C HIS A 234 1.26 18.55 35.05
N VAL A 235 0.55 19.55 35.54
CA VAL A 235 -0.42 19.40 36.63
C VAL A 235 -1.83 19.39 36.04
N PRO A 236 -2.60 18.31 36.20
CA PRO A 236 -4.00 18.31 35.83
C PRO A 236 -4.79 19.18 36.81
N ILE A 237 -5.54 20.16 36.29
CA ILE A 237 -6.27 21.14 37.11
C ILE A 237 -7.80 20.95 37.07
N GLY A 238 -8.29 20.03 36.24
CA GLY A 238 -9.71 19.67 36.21
C GLY A 238 -10.11 18.96 34.91
N LEU A 239 -11.39 18.61 34.82
CA LEU A 239 -12.00 18.12 33.58
C LEU A 239 -12.86 19.23 32.97
N GLY A 240 -12.68 19.50 31.68
CA GLY A 240 -13.48 20.46 30.92
C GLY A 240 -14.87 19.93 30.58
N SER A 241 -15.75 20.82 30.11
CA SER A 241 -17.15 20.50 29.80
C SER A 241 -17.33 19.55 28.60
N MET A 242 -16.31 19.35 27.76
CA MET A 242 -16.33 18.35 26.68
C MET A 242 -15.42 17.15 27.00
N GLY A 243 -15.05 16.98 28.27
CA GLY A 243 -14.31 15.83 28.77
C GLY A 243 -12.80 15.92 28.58
N ARG A 244 -12.23 17.04 28.11
CA ARG A 244 -10.78 17.19 28.00
C ARG A 244 -10.19 17.64 29.33
N GLN A 245 -9.10 17.03 29.75
CA GLN A 245 -8.41 17.42 30.98
C GLN A 245 -7.75 18.79 30.80
N MET A 246 -8.15 19.75 31.64
CA MET A 246 -7.47 21.05 31.74
C MET A 246 -6.13 20.85 32.44
N LYS A 247 -5.08 21.48 31.92
CA LYS A 247 -3.70 21.27 32.37
C LYS A 247 -3.02 22.60 32.68
N TRP A 248 -2.12 22.56 33.63
CA TRP A 248 -1.17 23.62 33.92
C TRP A 248 0.24 23.06 33.74
N SER A 249 1.00 23.63 32.83
CA SER A 249 2.37 23.24 32.55
C SER A 249 3.33 24.34 32.98
N VAL A 250 4.43 23.96 33.62
CA VAL A 250 5.53 24.87 33.97
C VAL A 250 6.83 24.27 33.46
N GLY A 251 7.63 25.06 32.75
CA GLY A 251 8.92 24.68 32.19
C GLY A 251 10.05 25.54 32.73
N LEU A 252 11.21 24.92 32.93
CA LEU A 252 12.48 25.57 33.27
C LEU A 252 13.54 25.07 32.29
N ASP A 253 14.23 26.00 31.63
CA ASP A 253 15.32 25.69 30.70
C ASP A 253 16.62 26.39 31.14
N ALA A 254 17.74 25.73 30.85
CA ALA A 254 19.08 26.29 30.88
C ALA A 254 19.71 26.12 29.50
N SER A 255 20.33 27.18 28.98
CA SER A 255 21.01 27.17 27.68
C SER A 255 22.38 27.83 27.72
N LYS A 256 23.29 27.35 26.87
CA LYS A 256 24.63 27.90 26.71
C LYS A 256 25.05 27.83 25.25
N PHE A 257 25.58 28.94 24.70
CA PHE A 257 26.24 28.91 23.40
C PHE A 257 27.64 28.31 23.53
N LEU A 258 28.05 27.52 22.55
CA LEU A 258 29.36 26.86 22.50
C LEU A 258 30.42 27.78 21.88
N ASP A 259 30.51 29.01 22.37
CA ASP A 259 31.61 29.92 22.04
C ASP A 259 32.72 29.74 23.09
N LYS A 260 33.98 29.88 22.69
CA LYS A 260 35.12 29.86 23.62
C LYS A 260 35.13 31.10 24.52
N ASP A 261 34.57 32.20 24.02
CA ASP A 261 34.56 33.49 24.69
C ASP A 261 33.25 33.73 25.49
N ASP A 262 32.18 33.00 25.20
CA ASP A 262 30.91 33.03 25.95
C ASP A 262 30.93 32.02 27.11
N LYS A 263 30.92 32.54 28.34
CA LYS A 263 30.91 31.72 29.55
C LYS A 263 29.53 31.65 30.22
N ASP A 264 28.56 32.39 29.72
CA ASP A 264 27.32 32.65 30.43
C ASP A 264 26.29 31.54 30.19
N ILE A 265 25.65 31.13 31.29
CA ILE A 265 24.52 30.19 31.28
C ILE A 265 23.25 31.02 31.38
N ARG A 266 22.35 30.82 30.43
CA ARG A 266 21.08 31.52 30.33
C ARG A 266 20.00 30.64 30.91
N LEU A 267 19.23 31.17 31.86
CA LEU A 267 18.12 30.47 32.50
C LEU A 267 16.78 31.06 32.05
N GLN A 268 15.79 30.21 31.78
CA GLN A 268 14.45 30.61 31.37
C GLN A 268 13.39 29.86 32.17
N ALA A 269 12.24 30.51 32.42
CA ALA A 269 11.05 29.87 32.96
C ALA A 269 9.81 30.25 32.14
N GLY A 270 8.88 29.32 32.04
CA GLY A 270 7.63 29.49 31.30
C GLY A 270 6.47 28.76 31.95
N THR A 271 5.26 29.27 31.77
CA THR A 271 4.02 28.65 32.24
C THR A 271 2.93 28.72 31.18
N GLU A 272 2.14 27.66 31.08
CA GLU A 272 0.96 27.55 30.21
C GLU A 272 -0.21 26.97 31.02
N ILE A 273 -1.32 27.69 31.07
CA ILE A 273 -2.54 27.24 31.74
C ILE A 273 -3.70 27.19 30.76
N PHE A 274 -4.36 26.04 30.68
CA PHE A 274 -5.59 25.87 29.91
C PHE A 274 -6.78 26.28 30.79
N LEU A 275 -7.33 27.47 30.54
CA LEU A 275 -8.50 27.99 31.27
C LEU A 275 -9.80 27.35 30.78
N SER A 276 -9.78 26.83 29.54
CA SER A 276 -10.83 26.01 28.96
C SER A 276 -10.22 25.09 27.91
N GLU A 277 -11.05 24.28 27.27
CA GLU A 277 -10.62 23.43 26.15
C GLU A 277 -10.29 24.21 24.86
N VAL A 278 -10.64 25.51 24.82
CA VAL A 278 -10.49 26.40 23.68
C VAL A 278 -9.47 27.51 23.96
N PHE A 279 -9.10 27.76 25.22
CA PHE A 279 -8.28 28.91 25.58
C PHE A 279 -7.13 28.53 26.51
N ALA A 280 -5.92 28.94 26.12
CA ALA A 280 -4.71 28.85 26.91
C ALA A 280 -4.13 30.24 27.19
N ALA A 281 -3.66 30.48 28.41
CA ALA A 281 -2.89 31.66 28.79
C ALA A 281 -1.44 31.28 29.07
N ARG A 282 -0.49 32.14 28.69
CA ARG A 282 0.94 31.86 28.77
C ARG A 282 1.71 33.06 29.28
N GLY A 283 2.78 32.78 30.01
CA GLY A 283 3.75 33.77 30.46
C GLY A 283 5.12 33.15 30.65
N GLY A 284 6.17 33.95 30.51
CA GLY A 284 7.53 33.48 30.71
C GLY A 284 8.53 34.60 30.91
N TYR A 285 9.69 34.20 31.44
CA TYR A 285 10.75 35.11 31.87
C TYR A 285 12.12 34.50 31.60
N LYS A 286 13.05 35.33 31.13
CA LYS A 286 14.46 35.01 30.89
C LYS A 286 15.31 35.67 31.99
N PHE A 287 15.99 34.87 32.79
CA PHE A 287 16.83 35.31 33.92
C PHE A 287 18.26 35.64 33.46
N HIS A 288 18.39 36.42 32.39
CA HIS A 288 19.67 36.93 31.88
C HIS A 288 19.43 38.25 31.14
N ASN A 289 20.48 39.03 30.92
CA ASN A 289 20.42 40.35 30.27
C ASN A 289 20.98 40.34 28.85
N GLU A 290 21.13 39.16 28.26
CA GLU A 290 21.85 38.97 26.99
C GLU A 290 20.92 38.88 25.76
N ASP A 291 19.62 38.74 26.01
CA ASP A 291 18.59 38.75 24.96
C ASP A 291 17.77 40.04 25.06
N ASN A 292 17.25 40.50 23.92
CA ASN A 292 16.51 41.76 23.84
C ASN A 292 15.17 41.75 24.59
N SER A 293 14.59 40.57 24.83
CA SER A 293 13.33 40.42 25.55
C SER A 293 13.47 39.60 26.82
N ARG A 294 13.23 40.25 27.97
CA ARG A 294 13.33 39.58 29.28
C ARG A 294 12.09 38.80 29.64
N TRP A 295 10.94 39.14 29.07
CA TRP A 295 9.69 38.46 29.36
C TRP A 295 8.79 38.37 28.12
N GLY A 296 7.81 37.50 28.22
CA GLY A 296 6.79 37.32 27.19
C GLY A 296 5.47 36.93 27.83
N ALA A 297 4.38 37.33 27.17
CA ALA A 297 3.03 36.92 27.54
C ALA A 297 2.22 36.67 26.28
N GLY A 298 1.26 35.76 26.37
CA GLY A 298 0.49 35.37 25.20
C GLY A 298 -0.72 34.53 25.52
N PHE A 299 -1.48 34.23 24.48
CA PHE A 299 -2.63 33.34 24.58
C PHE A 299 -2.70 32.42 23.36
N GLY A 300 -3.44 31.32 23.52
CA GLY A 300 -3.72 30.35 22.48
C GLY A 300 -5.22 30.10 22.38
N LEU A 301 -5.73 30.07 21.16
CA LEU A 301 -7.09 29.70 20.82
C LEU A 301 -7.09 28.36 20.09
N ILE A 302 -7.83 27.40 20.60
CA ILE A 302 -7.90 26.03 20.08
C ILE A 302 -9.31 25.80 19.56
N ILE A 303 -9.43 25.75 18.23
CA ILE A 303 -10.70 25.59 17.54
C ILE A 303 -10.82 24.12 17.12
N PRO A 304 -11.63 23.30 17.82
CA PRO A 304 -11.87 21.93 17.41
C PRO A 304 -12.67 21.91 16.11
N MET A 305 -12.21 21.14 15.13
CA MET A 305 -12.87 20.92 13.85
C MET A 305 -13.36 19.47 13.78
N ASN A 306 -14.30 19.12 14.66
CA ASN A 306 -14.84 17.76 14.74
C ASN A 306 -15.43 17.29 13.40
N TRP A 307 -15.99 18.21 12.61
CA TRP A 307 -16.50 17.99 11.26
C TRP A 307 -15.42 17.62 10.22
N PHE A 308 -14.15 17.83 10.55
CA PHE A 308 -12.99 17.51 9.70
C PHE A 308 -12.11 16.43 10.36
N GLY A 309 -12.69 15.26 10.61
CA GLY A 309 -11.94 14.08 11.08
C GLY A 309 -11.27 14.24 12.45
N GLY A 310 -11.86 15.04 13.35
CA GLY A 310 -11.30 15.29 14.68
C GLY A 310 -10.09 16.24 14.71
N SER A 311 -9.84 16.96 13.62
CA SER A 311 -8.75 17.93 13.48
C SER A 311 -8.96 19.16 14.37
N SER A 312 -7.92 19.98 14.54
CA SER A 312 -8.00 21.23 15.30
C SER A 312 -7.09 22.30 14.74
N THR A 313 -7.54 23.56 14.80
CA THR A 313 -6.75 24.73 14.45
C THR A 313 -6.34 25.45 15.73
N HIS A 314 -5.06 25.79 15.85
CA HIS A 314 -4.53 26.56 16.97
C HIS A 314 -4.06 27.91 16.44
N PHE A 315 -4.51 28.97 17.08
CA PHE A 315 -4.01 30.31 16.88
C PHE A 315 -3.30 30.77 18.14
N ASP A 316 -2.01 31.07 18.04
CA ASP A 316 -1.21 31.55 19.14
C ASP A 316 -0.73 32.97 18.89
N TYR A 317 -0.83 33.80 19.91
CA TYR A 317 -0.33 35.16 19.92
C TYR A 317 0.65 35.35 21.08
N ALA A 318 1.72 36.10 20.82
CA ALA A 318 2.66 36.51 21.85
C ALA A 318 3.09 37.97 21.71
N TYR A 319 3.15 38.61 22.86
CA TYR A 319 3.77 39.90 23.08
C TYR A 319 5.13 39.70 23.76
N SER A 320 6.15 40.39 23.27
CA SER A 320 7.48 40.40 23.89
C SER A 320 8.13 41.76 23.64
N PRO A 321 8.50 42.52 24.69
CA PRO A 321 9.15 43.81 24.53
C PRO A 321 10.60 43.65 24.08
N LEU A 322 11.10 44.64 23.34
CA LEU A 322 12.50 44.75 22.94
C LEU A 322 13.11 45.91 23.72
N ASP A 323 13.50 45.63 24.96
CA ASP A 323 13.88 46.65 25.97
C ASP A 323 15.02 47.56 25.48
N ALA A 324 15.89 47.04 24.60
CA ALA A 324 17.01 47.78 24.02
C ALA A 324 16.63 48.77 22.90
N PHE A 325 15.44 48.64 22.31
CA PHE A 325 15.03 49.38 21.10
C PHE A 325 13.77 50.24 21.31
N ASP A 326 13.26 50.34 22.54
CA ASP A 326 11.97 50.98 22.87
C ASP A 326 10.84 50.54 21.91
N SER A 327 10.89 49.27 21.50
CA SER A 327 9.99 48.68 20.52
C SER A 327 9.37 47.39 21.07
N GLN A 328 8.35 46.92 20.38
CA GLN A 328 7.57 45.76 20.80
C GLN A 328 7.41 44.78 19.63
N ALA A 329 7.62 43.50 19.91
CA ALA A 329 7.46 42.45 18.93
C ALA A 329 6.17 41.67 19.18
N HIS A 330 5.33 41.60 18.16
CA HIS A 330 4.08 40.84 18.14
C HIS A 330 4.24 39.62 17.26
N ARG A 331 4.01 38.43 17.81
CA ARG A 331 4.17 37.16 17.08
C ARG A 331 2.85 36.44 16.94
N PHE A 332 2.66 35.86 15.75
CA PHE A 332 1.47 35.11 15.40
C PHE A 332 1.87 33.72 14.94
N SER A 333 1.11 32.72 15.34
CA SER A 333 1.28 31.35 14.87
C SER A 333 -0.07 30.72 14.60
N LEU A 334 -0.19 30.05 13.46
CA LEU A 334 -1.39 29.34 13.03
C LEU A 334 -1.01 27.90 12.73
N SER A 335 -1.57 26.96 13.50
CA SER A 335 -1.26 25.54 13.40
C SER A 335 -2.51 24.72 13.07
N PHE A 336 -2.39 23.82 12.11
CA PHE A 336 -3.41 22.85 11.73
C PHE A 336 -2.93 21.47 12.14
N ASN A 337 -3.63 20.85 13.08
CA ASN A 337 -3.39 19.48 13.52
C ASN A 337 -4.49 18.58 12.97
N PHE A 338 -4.13 17.58 12.17
CA PHE A 338 -5.06 16.73 11.45
C PHE A 338 -5.22 15.37 12.10
N GLY A 339 -6.46 14.86 12.08
CA GLY A 339 -6.85 13.60 12.68
C GLY A 339 -7.32 13.78 14.13
N THR A 340 -7.94 12.73 14.69
CA THR A 340 -8.37 12.74 16.08
C THR A 340 -7.15 12.92 16.96
N ALA A 341 -6.97 14.13 17.51
CA ALA A 341 -6.13 14.29 18.67
C ALA A 341 -6.71 13.36 19.74
N GLN A 342 -6.13 12.17 19.91
CA GLN A 342 -6.24 11.54 21.22
C GLN A 342 -5.66 12.58 22.17
N PRO A 343 -6.44 13.05 23.15
CA PRO A 343 -5.89 13.93 24.17
C PRO A 343 -4.62 13.25 24.66
N GLN A 344 -3.51 14.00 24.76
CA GLN A 344 -2.38 13.56 25.56
C GLN A 344 -2.81 13.52 27.03
N ASP A 345 -3.80 12.71 27.39
CA ASP A 345 -4.10 12.36 28.77
C ASP A 345 -3.08 11.30 29.14
N PHE A 346 -1.90 11.74 29.57
CA PHE A 346 -0.74 10.90 29.85
C PHE A 346 -0.97 9.82 30.94
N ALA A 347 -2.16 9.77 31.54
CA ALA A 347 -2.64 8.59 32.28
C ALA A 347 -2.90 7.37 31.36
N SER A 348 -3.02 7.54 30.04
CA SER A 348 -3.23 6.47 29.06
C SER A 348 -1.94 5.87 28.51
N ALA A 349 -0.76 6.43 28.82
CA ALA A 349 0.52 5.93 28.31
C ALA A 349 0.68 4.42 28.57
N ARG A 350 0.19 3.93 29.72
CA ARG A 350 0.21 2.50 30.06
C ARG A 350 -0.71 1.66 29.16
N GLY A 351 -1.90 2.16 28.83
CA GLY A 351 -2.85 1.48 27.94
C GLY A 351 -2.42 1.50 26.47
N ASP A 352 -1.78 2.58 26.02
CA ASP A 352 -1.23 2.68 24.66
C ASP A 352 0.03 1.83 24.52
N ILE A 353 0.89 1.74 25.55
CA ILE A 353 2.03 0.80 25.61
C ILE A 353 1.55 -0.65 25.54
N ASP A 354 0.55 -1.02 26.34
CA ASP A 354 0.05 -2.40 26.36
C ASP A 354 -0.60 -2.78 25.02
N ARG A 355 -1.29 -1.84 24.37
CA ARG A 355 -1.87 -2.05 23.03
C ARG A 355 -0.80 -2.18 21.96
N GLU A 356 0.17 -1.27 21.92
CA GLU A 356 1.25 -1.24 20.91
C GLU A 356 2.19 -2.45 21.07
N LEU A 357 2.47 -2.87 22.30
CA LEU A 357 3.23 -4.08 22.59
C LEU A 357 2.45 -5.37 22.23
N ALA A 358 1.14 -5.38 22.44
CA ALA A 358 0.29 -6.51 22.05
C ALA A 358 0.18 -6.63 20.52
N GLU A 359 0.04 -5.51 19.80
CA GLU A 359 0.03 -5.47 18.34
C GLU A 359 1.37 -5.91 17.75
N ALA A 360 2.49 -5.43 18.30
CA ALA A 360 3.83 -5.84 17.88
C ALA A 360 4.09 -7.33 18.13
N ARG A 361 3.60 -7.89 19.25
CA ARG A 361 3.70 -9.33 19.55
C ARG A 361 2.87 -10.17 18.60
N ARG A 362 1.62 -9.76 18.31
CA ARG A 362 0.74 -10.46 17.35
C ARG A 362 1.34 -10.48 15.95
N ALA A 363 1.80 -9.33 15.45
CA ALA A 363 2.42 -9.24 14.13
C ALA A 363 3.68 -10.13 14.01
N ARG A 364 4.44 -10.27 15.10
CA ARG A 364 5.63 -11.13 15.13
C ARG A 364 5.27 -12.62 15.13
N GLN A 365 4.21 -13.00 15.85
CA GLN A 365 3.68 -14.37 15.85
C GLN A 365 3.10 -14.75 14.49
N GLU A 366 2.30 -13.87 13.87
CA GLU A 366 1.73 -14.09 12.53
C GLU A 366 2.83 -14.26 11.47
N ALA A 367 3.91 -13.48 11.55
CA ALA A 367 5.04 -13.62 10.64
C ALA A 367 5.82 -14.95 10.84
N GLU A 368 5.90 -15.44 12.07
CA GLU A 368 6.57 -16.70 12.40
C GLU A 368 5.72 -17.92 11.98
N GLU A 369 4.41 -17.87 12.20
CA GLU A 369 3.44 -18.87 11.72
C GLU A 369 3.43 -18.93 10.19
N ALA A 370 3.41 -17.78 9.50
CA ALA A 370 3.48 -17.74 8.04
C ALA A 370 4.78 -18.32 7.50
N ARG A 371 5.90 -18.11 8.21
CA ARG A 371 7.21 -18.69 7.84
C ARG A 371 7.22 -20.21 8.03
N LEU A 372 6.64 -20.72 9.11
CA LEU A 372 6.54 -22.16 9.36
C LEU A 372 5.64 -22.83 8.31
N ALA A 373 4.49 -22.25 8.02
CA ALA A 373 3.56 -22.74 7.00
C ALA A 373 4.19 -22.74 5.59
N ALA A 374 4.98 -21.72 5.25
CA ALA A 374 5.71 -21.69 3.97
C ALA A 374 6.72 -22.84 3.87
N LYS A 375 7.44 -23.13 4.97
CA LYS A 375 8.41 -24.23 5.01
C LYS A 375 7.75 -25.61 4.90
N GLU A 376 6.63 -25.82 5.59
CA GLU A 376 5.85 -27.06 5.48
C GLU A 376 5.29 -27.26 4.06
N ALA A 377 4.86 -26.19 3.40
CA ALA A 377 4.40 -26.24 2.01
C ALA A 377 5.54 -26.61 1.04
N GLU A 378 6.74 -26.05 1.23
CA GLU A 378 7.92 -26.39 0.43
C GLU A 378 8.32 -27.86 0.58
N GLU A 379 8.30 -28.40 1.80
CA GLU A 379 8.61 -29.82 2.05
C GLU A 379 7.56 -30.73 1.38
N ARG A 380 6.28 -30.39 1.46
CA ARG A 380 5.21 -31.15 0.81
C ARG A 380 5.30 -31.16 -0.71
N ILE A 381 5.70 -30.05 -1.33
CA ILE A 381 5.92 -29.97 -2.79
C ILE A 381 7.07 -30.90 -3.20
N ARG A 382 8.16 -30.92 -2.43
CA ARG A 382 9.32 -31.79 -2.73
C ARG A 382 8.96 -33.28 -2.68
N ASP A 383 8.17 -33.70 -1.69
CA ASP A 383 7.73 -35.09 -1.56
C ASP A 383 6.80 -35.51 -2.72
N LEU A 384 5.91 -34.62 -3.16
CA LEU A 384 5.03 -34.85 -4.31
C LEU A 384 5.83 -35.00 -5.62
N GLU A 385 6.84 -34.15 -5.85
CA GLU A 385 7.71 -34.24 -7.02
C GLU A 385 8.49 -35.56 -7.08
N ALA A 386 8.96 -36.05 -5.93
CA ALA A 386 9.67 -37.32 -5.83
C ALA A 386 8.75 -38.51 -6.19
N GLN A 387 7.52 -38.53 -5.69
CA GLN A 387 6.54 -39.58 -5.99
C GLN A 387 6.15 -39.60 -7.47
N LEU A 388 5.97 -38.41 -8.09
CA LEU A 388 5.67 -38.30 -9.52
C LEU A 388 6.83 -38.83 -10.38
N ALA A 389 8.07 -38.53 -10.02
CA ALA A 389 9.25 -39.02 -10.72
C ALA A 389 9.39 -40.54 -10.65
N GLU A 390 9.03 -41.16 -9.51
CA GLU A 390 9.04 -42.61 -9.36
C GLU A 390 7.97 -43.30 -10.23
N ARG A 391 6.73 -42.78 -10.20
CA ARG A 391 5.63 -43.28 -11.05
C ARG A 391 5.96 -43.17 -12.54
N LEU A 392 6.62 -42.08 -12.96
CA LEU A 392 7.06 -41.90 -14.34
C LEU A 392 8.06 -42.98 -14.75
N LYS A 393 9.07 -43.26 -13.92
CA LYS A 393 10.08 -44.30 -14.21
C LYS A 393 9.44 -45.67 -14.40
N MET A 394 8.49 -46.03 -13.55
CA MET A 394 7.75 -47.29 -13.68
C MET A 394 6.94 -47.32 -15.00
N ALA A 395 6.34 -46.20 -15.39
CA ALA A 395 5.57 -46.11 -16.62
C ALA A 395 6.47 -46.22 -17.88
N GLU A 396 7.63 -45.57 -17.85
CA GLU A 396 8.65 -45.69 -18.91
C GLU A 396 9.17 -47.12 -19.06
N GLU A 397 9.31 -47.86 -17.96
CA GLU A 397 9.73 -49.27 -17.98
C GLU A 397 8.69 -50.17 -18.64
N ILE A 398 7.40 -50.00 -18.31
CA ILE A 398 6.29 -50.69 -18.99
C ILE A 398 6.29 -50.37 -20.49
N VAL A 399 6.51 -49.09 -20.84
CA VAL A 399 6.60 -48.67 -22.25
C VAL A 399 7.80 -49.30 -22.95
N LYS A 400 8.95 -49.43 -22.29
CA LYS A 400 10.14 -50.12 -22.85
C LYS A 400 9.86 -51.60 -23.10
N GLN A 401 9.09 -52.25 -22.23
CA GLN A 401 8.66 -53.65 -22.41
C GLN A 401 7.66 -53.83 -23.57
N SER A 402 6.93 -52.77 -23.95
CA SER A 402 5.98 -52.79 -25.08
C SER A 402 6.65 -52.82 -26.47
N GLN A 403 7.97 -53.04 -26.56
CA GLN A 403 8.75 -53.11 -27.81
C GLN A 403 8.57 -51.88 -28.74
N GLY A 404 8.40 -50.69 -28.15
CA GLY A 404 8.31 -49.42 -28.89
C GLY A 404 6.92 -49.05 -29.39
N LYS A 405 5.86 -49.75 -28.97
CA LYS A 405 4.47 -49.48 -29.39
C LYS A 405 3.83 -48.28 -28.67
N LEU A 406 4.29 -47.96 -27.46
CA LEU A 406 3.82 -46.83 -26.66
C LEU A 406 4.89 -45.73 -26.53
N THR A 407 4.46 -44.50 -26.31
CA THR A 407 5.28 -43.35 -25.89
C THR A 407 4.60 -42.60 -24.75
N ILE A 408 5.45 -42.06 -23.88
CA ILE A 408 5.04 -41.18 -22.79
C ILE A 408 5.60 -39.80 -23.10
N GLU A 409 4.74 -38.79 -23.13
CA GLU A 409 5.12 -37.39 -23.22
C GLU A 409 4.62 -36.65 -21.99
N GLN A 410 5.52 -35.98 -21.28
CA GLN A 410 5.14 -35.05 -20.22
C GLN A 410 4.55 -33.78 -20.84
N GLN A 411 3.37 -33.41 -20.36
CA GLN A 411 2.69 -32.18 -20.72
C GLN A 411 2.88 -31.11 -19.62
N PRO A 412 2.71 -29.81 -19.92
CA PRO A 412 2.72 -28.75 -18.92
C PRO A 412 1.74 -29.06 -17.77
N GLY A 413 2.16 -28.81 -16.53
CA GLY A 413 1.37 -29.17 -15.34
C GLY A 413 1.52 -30.63 -14.90
N GLY A 414 2.54 -31.36 -15.36
CA GLY A 414 2.88 -32.70 -14.86
C GLY A 414 2.05 -33.85 -15.45
N ASN A 415 1.00 -33.54 -16.22
CA ASN A 415 0.14 -34.52 -16.91
C ASN A 415 0.94 -35.40 -17.87
N ILE A 416 0.46 -36.62 -18.09
CA ILE A 416 1.12 -37.59 -18.95
C ILE A 416 0.23 -37.91 -20.14
N LYS A 417 0.67 -37.51 -21.32
CA LYS A 417 0.03 -37.91 -22.58
C LYS A 417 0.60 -39.26 -22.98
N LEU A 418 -0.29 -40.25 -23.09
CA LEU A 418 0.05 -41.54 -23.67
C LEU A 418 -0.23 -41.48 -25.17
N THR A 419 0.83 -41.28 -25.93
CA THR A 419 0.81 -41.39 -27.40
C THR A 419 1.36 -42.75 -27.80
N MET A 420 1.03 -43.22 -29.00
CA MET A 420 1.61 -44.46 -29.55
C MET A 420 2.60 -44.05 -30.64
N ARG A 421 3.84 -44.56 -30.56
CA ARG A 421 4.99 -44.04 -31.32
C ARG A 421 4.96 -44.38 -32.79
N ASP A 422 4.46 -45.56 -33.12
CA ASP A 422 4.56 -46.12 -34.46
C ASP A 422 3.21 -46.05 -35.16
N THR A 423 3.23 -45.54 -36.39
CA THR A 423 2.06 -45.23 -37.22
C THR A 423 1.17 -46.43 -37.56
N THR A 424 1.57 -47.63 -37.15
CA THR A 424 0.85 -48.91 -37.32
C THR A 424 0.24 -49.42 -36.01
N ASN A 425 0.55 -48.80 -34.86
CA ASN A 425 0.24 -49.27 -33.51
C ASN A 425 -0.62 -48.29 -32.70
N MET A 426 -1.27 -47.31 -33.35
CA MET A 426 -2.33 -46.53 -32.70
C MET A 426 -3.61 -47.40 -32.59
N ILE A 427 -4.51 -47.14 -31.64
CA ILE A 427 -5.84 -47.81 -31.61
C ILE A 427 -6.65 -47.31 -32.79
N ASN A 428 -6.37 -47.91 -33.94
CA ASN A 428 -6.90 -47.52 -35.21
C ASN A 428 -8.10 -48.37 -35.56
N PHE A 429 -8.93 -47.80 -36.41
CA PHE A 429 -10.16 -48.42 -36.87
C PHE A 429 -10.15 -48.49 -38.40
N ASP A 430 -10.70 -49.58 -38.91
CA ASP A 430 -10.96 -49.72 -40.33
C ASP A 430 -11.99 -48.68 -40.79
N PHE A 431 -11.99 -48.40 -42.10
CA PHE A 431 -12.91 -47.46 -42.70
C PHE A 431 -14.36 -47.81 -42.31
N ASP A 432 -15.09 -46.81 -41.84
CA ASP A 432 -16.48 -46.96 -41.42
C ASP A 432 -16.74 -47.94 -40.26
N LYS A 433 -15.70 -48.34 -39.50
CA LYS A 433 -15.83 -49.27 -38.37
C LYS A 433 -15.57 -48.60 -37.02
N SER A 434 -16.26 -49.11 -36.00
CA SER A 434 -16.03 -48.82 -34.58
C SER A 434 -15.64 -50.07 -33.76
N VAL A 435 -15.41 -51.19 -34.44
CA VAL A 435 -14.97 -52.45 -33.82
C VAL A 435 -13.46 -52.39 -33.64
N ILE A 436 -12.98 -52.71 -32.43
CA ILE A 436 -11.55 -52.79 -32.12
C ILE A 436 -10.94 -53.92 -32.95
N ARG A 437 -9.87 -53.62 -33.69
CA ARG A 437 -9.18 -54.62 -34.50
C ARG A 437 -8.39 -55.59 -33.61
N LYS A 438 -8.25 -56.84 -34.08
CA LYS A 438 -7.61 -57.92 -33.30
C LYS A 438 -6.14 -57.64 -32.95
N ASP A 439 -5.44 -56.94 -33.83
CA ASP A 439 -4.05 -56.53 -33.64
C ASP A 439 -3.87 -55.43 -32.57
N MET A 440 -4.95 -54.78 -32.13
CA MET A 440 -4.92 -53.69 -31.14
C MET A 440 -5.07 -54.16 -29.70
N PHE A 441 -5.54 -55.40 -29.47
CA PHE A 441 -5.71 -55.93 -28.11
C PHE A 441 -4.41 -55.95 -27.28
N PRO A 442 -3.23 -56.35 -27.81
CA PRO A 442 -1.98 -56.31 -27.05
C PRO A 442 -1.67 -54.91 -26.47
N ILE A 443 -1.93 -53.87 -27.25
CA ILE A 443 -1.66 -52.48 -26.85
C ILE A 443 -2.68 -52.03 -25.80
N LEU A 444 -3.94 -52.40 -25.96
CA LEU A 444 -4.99 -52.13 -24.97
C LEU A 444 -4.74 -52.84 -23.63
N TYR A 445 -4.10 -54.01 -23.62
CA TYR A 445 -3.64 -54.66 -22.38
C TYR A 445 -2.50 -53.89 -21.71
N ASP A 446 -1.54 -53.37 -22.47
CA ASP A 446 -0.49 -52.51 -21.92
C ASP A 446 -1.07 -51.20 -21.34
N VAL A 447 -2.02 -50.57 -22.02
CA VAL A 447 -2.76 -49.41 -21.49
C VAL A 447 -3.50 -49.77 -20.21
N THR A 448 -4.16 -50.94 -20.18
CA THR A 448 -4.83 -51.45 -18.97
C THR A 448 -3.85 -51.59 -17.81
N ARG A 449 -2.65 -52.14 -18.07
CA ARG A 449 -1.60 -52.32 -17.05
C ARG A 449 -1.13 -50.98 -16.48
N ILE A 450 -0.86 -49.98 -17.33
CA ILE A 450 -0.47 -48.63 -16.91
C ILE A 450 -1.58 -47.99 -16.04
N LEU A 451 -2.84 -48.10 -16.48
CA LEU A 451 -3.98 -47.54 -15.76
C LEU A 451 -4.29 -48.27 -14.45
N LYS A 452 -3.99 -49.56 -14.32
CA LYS A 452 -4.23 -50.33 -13.11
C LYS A 452 -3.11 -50.26 -12.10
N GLU A 453 -1.87 -50.41 -12.54
CA GLU A 453 -0.73 -50.65 -11.66
C GLU A 453 -0.03 -49.35 -11.24
N ILE A 454 -0.03 -48.33 -12.11
CA ILE A 454 0.75 -47.09 -11.88
C ILE A 454 -0.17 -45.91 -11.60
N TYR A 455 -1.23 -45.77 -12.39
CA TYR A 455 -2.17 -44.65 -12.31
C TYR A 455 -3.55 -45.13 -11.89
N SER A 456 -3.65 -45.96 -10.85
CA SER A 456 -4.91 -46.62 -10.43
C SER A 456 -6.05 -45.66 -10.07
N ASP A 457 -5.69 -44.47 -9.60
CA ASP A 457 -6.54 -43.40 -9.09
C ASP A 457 -6.68 -42.19 -10.04
N SER A 458 -5.86 -42.13 -11.09
CA SER A 458 -5.85 -40.99 -12.02
C SER A 458 -7.10 -40.92 -12.91
N PRO A 459 -7.67 -39.72 -13.10
CA PRO A 459 -8.62 -39.46 -14.17
C PRO A 459 -7.99 -39.71 -15.55
N VAL A 460 -8.79 -40.18 -16.50
CA VAL A 460 -8.37 -40.51 -17.87
C VAL A 460 -9.25 -39.75 -18.86
N GLY A 461 -8.62 -38.91 -19.68
CA GLY A 461 -9.25 -38.33 -20.86
C GLY A 461 -9.11 -39.28 -22.04
N ILE A 462 -10.18 -39.41 -22.83
CA ILE A 462 -10.17 -40.24 -24.05
C ILE A 462 -10.78 -39.44 -25.20
N SER A 463 -10.15 -39.51 -26.36
CA SER A 463 -10.62 -38.80 -27.54
C SER A 463 -10.61 -39.68 -28.78
N GLY A 464 -11.59 -39.47 -29.65
CA GLY A 464 -11.82 -40.26 -30.86
C GLY A 464 -11.78 -39.40 -32.10
N HIS A 465 -11.15 -39.91 -33.16
CA HIS A 465 -10.87 -39.19 -34.39
C HIS A 465 -11.28 -40.04 -35.62
N CYS A 466 -11.60 -39.36 -36.71
CA CYS A 466 -11.97 -39.91 -38.01
C CYS A 466 -11.13 -39.28 -39.14
N ASP A 467 -11.18 -39.88 -40.33
CA ASP A 467 -10.68 -39.25 -41.55
C ASP A 467 -11.70 -38.25 -42.11
N ASN A 468 -11.36 -37.60 -43.21
CA ASN A 468 -12.21 -36.60 -43.87
C ASN A 468 -13.33 -37.17 -44.75
N ILE A 469 -13.62 -38.47 -44.67
CA ILE A 469 -14.61 -39.13 -45.53
C ILE A 469 -15.92 -39.30 -44.74
N GLY A 470 -16.95 -38.58 -45.17
CA GLY A 470 -18.26 -38.60 -44.52
C GLY A 470 -18.74 -37.17 -44.23
N THR A 471 -19.92 -37.05 -43.63
CA THR A 471 -20.35 -35.77 -43.07
C THR A 471 -19.73 -35.60 -41.68
N ASP A 472 -19.50 -34.35 -41.25
CA ASP A 472 -19.06 -34.03 -39.88
C ASP A 472 -19.87 -34.80 -38.82
N GLU A 473 -21.20 -34.85 -38.98
CA GLU A 473 -22.10 -35.52 -38.04
C GLU A 473 -21.83 -37.02 -37.98
N TYR A 474 -21.65 -37.63 -39.15
CA TYR A 474 -21.33 -39.03 -39.26
C TYR A 474 -20.00 -39.34 -38.55
N ASN A 475 -18.99 -38.51 -38.81
CA ASN A 475 -17.65 -38.66 -38.24
C ASN A 475 -17.62 -38.42 -36.72
N ILE A 476 -18.42 -37.50 -36.19
CA ILE A 476 -18.58 -37.32 -34.74
C ILE A 476 -19.22 -38.57 -34.10
N LYS A 477 -20.35 -39.06 -34.64
CA LYS A 477 -21.03 -40.26 -34.13
C LYS A 477 -20.15 -41.52 -34.28
N LEU A 478 -19.33 -41.60 -35.32
CA LEU A 478 -18.39 -42.69 -35.53
C LEU A 478 -17.24 -42.64 -34.51
N ALA A 479 -16.67 -41.45 -34.26
CA ALA A 479 -15.67 -41.24 -33.22
C ALA A 479 -16.20 -41.59 -31.82
N GLU A 480 -17.44 -41.21 -31.51
CA GLU A 480 -18.10 -41.56 -30.24
C GLU A 480 -18.26 -43.08 -30.08
N ARG A 481 -18.74 -43.77 -31.13
CA ARG A 481 -18.84 -45.24 -31.12
C ARG A 481 -17.47 -45.91 -30.90
N ARG A 482 -16.39 -45.36 -31.48
CA ARG A 482 -15.02 -45.86 -31.29
C ARG A 482 -14.54 -45.70 -29.85
N ILE A 483 -14.73 -44.51 -29.28
CA ILE A 483 -14.46 -44.22 -27.87
C ILE A 483 -15.19 -45.23 -26.98
N ASN A 484 -16.50 -45.41 -27.19
CA ASN A 484 -17.33 -46.29 -26.38
C ASN A 484 -16.90 -47.76 -26.47
N SER A 485 -16.46 -48.23 -27.64
CA SER A 485 -15.88 -49.58 -27.79
C SER A 485 -14.62 -49.75 -26.94
N VAL A 486 -13.74 -48.74 -26.91
CA VAL A 486 -12.49 -48.78 -26.13
C VAL A 486 -12.76 -48.67 -24.64
N ILE A 487 -13.64 -47.74 -24.20
CA ILE A 487 -14.05 -47.63 -22.80
C ILE A 487 -14.64 -48.95 -22.32
N ARG A 488 -15.54 -49.56 -23.11
CA ARG A 488 -16.15 -50.85 -22.76
C ARG A 488 -15.09 -51.93 -22.52
N PHE A 489 -14.13 -52.05 -23.43
CA PHE A 489 -13.02 -52.99 -23.27
C PHE A 489 -12.24 -52.72 -21.97
N LEU A 490 -11.86 -51.47 -21.69
CA LEU A 490 -11.10 -51.13 -20.49
C LEU A 490 -11.89 -51.36 -19.19
N VAL A 491 -13.20 -51.12 -19.22
CA VAL A 491 -14.11 -51.41 -18.10
C VAL A 491 -14.25 -52.91 -17.87
N GLU A 492 -14.39 -53.71 -18.93
CA GLU A 492 -14.38 -55.18 -18.84
C GLU A 492 -13.05 -55.71 -18.30
N GLN A 493 -11.94 -55.03 -18.64
CA GLN A 493 -10.64 -55.30 -18.04
C GLN A 493 -10.54 -54.83 -16.59
N GLY A 494 -11.53 -54.13 -16.00
CA GLY A 494 -11.55 -53.75 -14.59
C GLY A 494 -11.09 -52.34 -14.27
N ILE A 495 -11.04 -51.43 -15.25
CA ILE A 495 -10.89 -49.98 -15.00
C ILE A 495 -12.26 -49.40 -14.63
N SER A 496 -12.35 -48.65 -13.53
CA SER A 496 -13.62 -48.01 -13.15
C SER A 496 -14.09 -47.04 -14.23
N SER A 497 -15.37 -47.13 -14.64
CA SER A 497 -15.97 -46.23 -15.64
C SER A 497 -15.93 -44.77 -15.20
N SER A 498 -15.99 -44.51 -13.90
CA SER A 498 -15.93 -43.16 -13.30
C SER A 498 -14.60 -42.44 -13.52
N ARG A 499 -13.56 -43.15 -13.98
CA ARG A 499 -12.24 -42.56 -14.27
C ARG A 499 -12.20 -41.89 -15.64
N PHE A 500 -13.06 -42.29 -16.58
CA PHE A 500 -13.14 -41.67 -17.90
C PHE A 500 -14.01 -40.43 -17.82
N PHE A 501 -13.38 -39.28 -17.66
CA PHE A 501 -14.11 -38.01 -17.58
C PHE A 501 -14.02 -37.28 -18.92
N ASN A 502 -15.16 -36.75 -19.37
CA ASN A 502 -15.29 -35.97 -20.59
C ASN A 502 -14.69 -36.65 -21.85
N PRO A 503 -15.23 -37.79 -22.33
CA PRO A 503 -14.84 -38.36 -23.61
C PRO A 503 -15.19 -37.41 -24.78
N ILE A 504 -14.23 -37.11 -25.66
CA ILE A 504 -14.43 -36.10 -26.73
C ILE A 504 -14.37 -36.76 -28.13
N PRO A 505 -15.49 -36.80 -28.88
CA PRO A 505 -15.50 -37.25 -30.27
C PRO A 505 -15.17 -36.08 -31.22
N TYR A 506 -13.93 -35.95 -31.66
CA TYR A 506 -13.51 -34.90 -32.58
C TYR A 506 -13.97 -35.09 -34.02
N GLY A 507 -14.36 -36.31 -34.40
CA GLY A 507 -14.58 -36.63 -35.81
C GLY A 507 -13.31 -36.32 -36.62
N GLU A 508 -13.46 -35.61 -37.74
CA GLU A 508 -12.35 -35.26 -38.64
C GLU A 508 -11.57 -34.00 -38.25
N TRP A 509 -11.99 -33.30 -37.17
CA TRP A 509 -11.54 -31.94 -36.87
C TRP A 509 -10.10 -31.83 -36.35
N MET A 510 -9.52 -32.92 -35.82
CA MET A 510 -8.16 -32.96 -35.30
C MET A 510 -7.32 -34.04 -36.03
N PRO A 511 -7.06 -33.86 -37.34
CA PRO A 511 -6.30 -34.82 -38.11
C PRO A 511 -4.84 -34.84 -37.62
N LEU A 512 -4.29 -36.04 -37.40
CA LEU A 512 -2.88 -36.22 -37.08
C LEU A 512 -2.00 -36.00 -38.32
N ASN A 513 -2.49 -36.42 -39.48
CA ASN A 513 -1.84 -36.29 -40.78
C ASN A 513 -2.81 -35.70 -41.80
N ASP A 514 -2.30 -35.17 -42.92
CA ASP A 514 -3.17 -34.76 -44.03
C ASP A 514 -4.07 -35.93 -44.48
N ASN A 515 -5.24 -35.64 -45.05
CA ASN A 515 -6.13 -36.72 -45.52
C ASN A 515 -5.87 -37.12 -46.99
N SER A 516 -4.69 -36.79 -47.53
CA SER A 516 -4.41 -36.91 -48.97
C SER A 516 -4.21 -38.35 -49.42
N THR A 517 -3.72 -39.23 -48.53
CA THR A 517 -3.46 -40.64 -48.82
C THR A 517 -4.30 -41.56 -47.93
N GLU A 518 -4.60 -42.78 -48.40
CA GLU A 518 -5.33 -43.77 -47.57
C GLU A 518 -4.55 -44.14 -46.30
N ALA A 519 -3.22 -44.18 -46.40
CA ALA A 519 -2.35 -44.42 -45.26
C ALA A 519 -2.51 -43.33 -44.19
N ASN A 520 -2.59 -42.06 -44.59
CA ASN A 520 -2.79 -40.97 -43.63
C ASN A 520 -4.23 -40.90 -43.10
N ARG A 521 -5.24 -41.19 -43.93
CA ARG A 521 -6.62 -41.34 -43.46
C ARG A 521 -6.76 -42.43 -42.41
N PHE A 522 -6.11 -43.58 -42.62
CA PHE A 522 -6.06 -44.64 -41.61
C PHE A 522 -5.47 -44.18 -40.28
N ARG A 523 -4.42 -43.34 -40.31
CA ARG A 523 -3.83 -42.74 -39.08
C ARG A 523 -4.77 -41.77 -38.38
N ASN A 524 -5.65 -41.09 -39.11
CA ASN A 524 -6.64 -40.20 -38.52
C ASN A 524 -7.81 -40.95 -37.87
N ARG A 525 -8.07 -42.21 -38.25
CA ARG A 525 -9.11 -43.07 -37.66
C ARG A 525 -8.64 -43.72 -36.35
N ARG A 526 -8.50 -42.93 -35.27
CA ARG A 526 -7.81 -43.35 -34.03
C ARG A 526 -8.54 -42.99 -32.72
N VAL A 527 -8.09 -43.59 -31.62
CA VAL A 527 -8.41 -43.18 -30.24
C VAL A 527 -7.12 -42.88 -29.47
N GLU A 528 -7.12 -41.78 -28.71
CA GLU A 528 -5.99 -41.33 -27.87
C GLU A 528 -6.39 -41.24 -26.38
N PHE A 529 -5.39 -41.38 -25.50
CA PHE A 529 -5.56 -41.25 -24.05
C PHE A 529 -4.68 -40.14 -23.45
N LEU A 530 -5.21 -39.46 -22.44
CA LEU A 530 -4.50 -38.50 -21.63
C LEU A 530 -4.70 -38.87 -20.15
N ILE A 531 -3.61 -39.12 -19.42
CA ILE A 531 -3.65 -39.45 -17.99
C ILE A 531 -3.29 -38.21 -17.20
N TYR A 532 -4.14 -37.88 -16.23
CA TYR A 532 -3.94 -36.72 -15.36
C TYR A 532 -3.24 -37.17 -14.07
N THR A 533 -2.14 -36.50 -13.71
CA THR A 533 -1.29 -36.86 -12.58
C THR A 533 -1.40 -35.78 -11.48
N GLY A 534 -1.64 -36.22 -10.24
CA GLY A 534 -1.78 -35.32 -9.08
C GLY A 534 -3.13 -34.60 -8.95
N GLU A 535 -3.15 -33.50 -8.16
CA GLU A 535 -4.34 -32.63 -7.98
C GLU A 535 -4.75 -31.87 -9.26
N ASN A 536 -3.97 -31.99 -10.33
CA ASN A 536 -4.28 -31.47 -11.67
C ASN A 536 -5.34 -32.33 -12.38
N LYS A 537 -6.49 -32.54 -11.74
CA LYS A 537 -7.74 -32.56 -12.52
C LYS A 537 -7.70 -31.27 -13.34
N PRO A 538 -8.00 -31.27 -14.65
CA PRO A 538 -8.11 -30.00 -15.36
C PRO A 538 -9.05 -29.15 -14.52
N GLU A 539 -8.58 -27.98 -14.06
CA GLU A 539 -9.44 -27.05 -13.35
C GLU A 539 -10.59 -26.80 -14.31
N LEU A 540 -11.74 -27.42 -14.04
CA LEU A 540 -12.99 -27.02 -14.67
C LEU A 540 -13.11 -25.55 -14.27
N PRO A 541 -12.99 -24.60 -15.22
CA PRO A 541 -12.89 -23.21 -14.87
C PRO A 541 -14.08 -22.86 -14.02
N ARG A 542 -13.81 -22.18 -12.92
CA ARG A 542 -14.84 -21.70 -12.01
C ARG A 542 -15.80 -20.81 -12.80
N ALA A 543 -16.93 -21.41 -13.20
CA ALA A 543 -18.21 -20.81 -13.52
C ALA A 543 -18.47 -20.20 -14.92
N SER A 544 -18.12 -20.88 -16.02
CA SER A 544 -18.74 -20.56 -17.33
C SER A 544 -18.97 -21.81 -18.20
N LYS A 545 -20.16 -22.40 -18.06
CA LYS A 545 -20.69 -23.49 -18.89
C LYS A 545 -21.83 -22.98 -19.76
N ILE A 546 -21.94 -23.49 -20.98
CA ILE A 546 -23.17 -23.35 -21.78
C ILE A 546 -24.17 -24.38 -21.26
N GLU A 547 -25.30 -23.90 -20.76
CA GLU A 547 -26.38 -24.73 -20.20
C GLU A 547 -27.39 -25.12 -21.26
N GLN A 548 -27.71 -24.21 -22.17
CA GLN A 548 -28.76 -24.43 -23.15
C GLN A 548 -28.52 -23.62 -24.42
N VAL A 549 -28.82 -24.22 -25.56
CA VAL A 549 -29.01 -23.51 -26.82
C VAL A 549 -30.41 -23.80 -27.30
N TYR A 550 -31.12 -22.79 -27.78
CA TYR A 550 -32.43 -22.99 -28.39
C TYR A 550 -32.71 -21.91 -29.43
N VAL A 551 -33.52 -22.26 -30.42
CA VAL A 551 -33.86 -21.38 -31.55
C VAL A 551 -35.33 -20.98 -31.45
N LEU A 552 -35.61 -19.69 -31.63
CA LEU A 552 -36.94 -19.10 -31.67
C LEU A 552 -37.06 -18.25 -32.93
N GLY A 553 -37.63 -18.80 -33.99
CA GLY A 553 -37.75 -18.13 -35.29
C GLY A 553 -36.37 -17.83 -35.88
N ASP A 554 -36.06 -16.55 -36.07
CA ASP A 554 -34.78 -16.07 -36.60
C ASP A 554 -33.79 -15.66 -35.50
N THR A 555 -34.01 -16.12 -34.27
CA THR A 555 -33.12 -15.85 -33.13
C THR A 555 -32.61 -17.15 -32.50
N VAL A 556 -31.30 -17.24 -32.31
CA VAL A 556 -30.65 -18.29 -31.50
C VAL A 556 -30.27 -17.71 -30.14
N ASN A 557 -30.73 -18.34 -29.07
CA ASN A 557 -30.37 -17.99 -27.70
C ASN A 557 -29.39 -19.02 -27.15
N VAL A 558 -28.27 -18.54 -26.62
CA VAL A 558 -27.26 -19.34 -25.92
C VAL A 558 -27.27 -18.91 -24.46
N VAL A 559 -27.57 -19.84 -23.56
CA VAL A 559 -27.68 -19.59 -22.11
C VAL A 559 -26.49 -20.24 -21.41
N GLY A 560 -25.78 -19.45 -20.61
CA GLY A 560 -24.68 -19.93 -19.78
C GLY A 560 -24.97 -19.79 -18.27
N ASN A 561 -24.24 -20.52 -17.43
CA ASN A 561 -24.35 -20.37 -15.97
C ASN A 561 -23.65 -19.13 -15.40
N GLY A 562 -22.85 -18.44 -16.24
CA GLY A 562 -22.07 -17.25 -15.94
C GLY A 562 -22.09 -16.24 -17.09
N TYR A 563 -21.28 -15.19 -16.99
CA TYR A 563 -21.15 -14.17 -18.05
C TYR A 563 -20.31 -14.70 -19.22
N PHE A 564 -20.55 -14.22 -20.44
CA PHE A 564 -19.73 -14.51 -21.62
C PHE A 564 -18.65 -13.43 -21.81
N PRO A 565 -17.39 -13.62 -21.36
CA PRO A 565 -16.41 -12.53 -21.33
C PRO A 565 -15.75 -12.26 -22.69
N THR A 566 -15.62 -13.26 -23.58
CA THR A 566 -14.94 -13.09 -24.88
C THR A 566 -15.37 -14.17 -25.87
N PHE A 567 -15.80 -13.78 -27.07
CA PHE A 567 -16.12 -14.68 -28.18
C PHE A 567 -15.71 -14.07 -29.52
N THR A 568 -15.45 -14.92 -30.52
CA THR A 568 -15.15 -14.51 -31.91
C THR A 568 -16.14 -15.15 -32.88
N THR A 569 -16.45 -14.46 -33.97
CA THR A 569 -17.36 -14.93 -35.01
C THR A 569 -16.64 -15.07 -36.34
N ASP A 570 -16.90 -16.15 -37.07
CA ASP A 570 -16.38 -16.35 -38.42
C ASP A 570 -17.51 -16.86 -39.35
N LEU A 571 -17.53 -16.35 -40.59
CA LEU A 571 -18.46 -16.74 -41.65
C LEU A 571 -17.68 -17.61 -42.65
N LEU A 572 -17.88 -18.92 -42.60
CA LEU A 572 -17.09 -19.85 -43.39
C LEU A 572 -17.65 -20.01 -44.80
N ARG A 573 -16.97 -19.42 -45.80
CA ARG A 573 -17.00 -19.71 -47.26
C ARG A 573 -18.36 -19.79 -48.00
N ASP A 574 -19.48 -19.60 -47.32
CA ASP A 574 -20.84 -19.46 -47.83
C ASP A 574 -21.67 -18.81 -46.70
N PRO A 575 -22.42 -17.71 -46.91
CA PRO A 575 -23.17 -17.00 -45.85
C PRO A 575 -24.28 -17.83 -45.16
N THR A 576 -24.32 -19.14 -45.41
CA THR A 576 -25.20 -20.15 -44.82
C THR A 576 -24.58 -20.83 -43.58
N ARG A 577 -23.33 -20.54 -43.21
CA ARG A 577 -22.70 -21.10 -42.00
C ARG A 577 -22.01 -20.05 -41.13
N LEU A 578 -22.49 -19.90 -39.89
CA LEU A 578 -21.92 -19.02 -38.86
C LEU A 578 -21.25 -19.85 -37.76
N VAL A 579 -19.99 -19.53 -37.46
CA VAL A 579 -19.22 -20.14 -36.36
C VAL A 579 -18.97 -19.12 -35.26
N ILE A 580 -19.20 -19.51 -34.02
CA ILE A 580 -18.95 -18.69 -32.83
C ILE A 580 -18.05 -19.46 -31.87
N LYS A 581 -16.86 -18.93 -31.57
CA LYS A 581 -15.88 -19.53 -30.66
C LYS A 581 -15.87 -18.79 -29.32
N PHE A 582 -16.07 -19.51 -28.23
CA PHE A 582 -16.04 -19.04 -26.84
C PHE A 582 -14.75 -19.53 -26.16
N SER A 583 -13.87 -18.62 -25.76
CA SER A 583 -12.63 -18.98 -25.07
C SER A 583 -12.89 -19.28 -23.60
N LYS A 584 -12.27 -20.34 -23.07
CA LYS A 584 -12.32 -20.75 -21.64
C LYS A 584 -13.72 -21.14 -21.13
N MET A 585 -14.57 -21.70 -22.01
CA MET A 585 -15.93 -22.17 -21.66
C MET A 585 -16.10 -23.66 -21.98
N TYR A 586 -16.94 -24.35 -21.20
CA TYR A 586 -17.17 -25.80 -21.28
C TYR A 586 -18.65 -26.10 -21.56
N ILE A 587 -18.92 -27.29 -22.11
CA ILE A 587 -20.28 -27.80 -22.37
C ILE A 587 -20.59 -28.88 -21.32
N ALA A 588 -21.75 -28.81 -20.69
CA ALA A 588 -22.16 -29.83 -19.71
C ALA A 588 -22.64 -31.13 -20.38
N ASP A 589 -23.36 -31.03 -21.50
CA ASP A 589 -23.84 -32.15 -22.32
C ASP A 589 -23.81 -31.76 -23.81
N PRO A 590 -23.40 -32.65 -24.74
CA PRO A 590 -23.41 -32.36 -26.18
C PRO A 590 -24.84 -32.11 -26.65
N LEU A 591 -25.23 -30.84 -26.74
CA LEU A 591 -26.55 -30.43 -27.20
C LEU A 591 -26.50 -30.24 -28.72
N THR A 592 -27.00 -31.19 -29.50
CA THR A 592 -27.39 -30.90 -30.89
C THR A 592 -28.84 -30.50 -30.88
N VAL A 593 -29.15 -29.29 -31.33
CA VAL A 593 -30.53 -28.80 -31.40
C VAL A 593 -30.92 -28.73 -32.86
N GLU A 594 -31.65 -29.74 -33.31
CA GLU A 594 -32.33 -29.70 -34.62
C GLU A 594 -33.55 -28.81 -34.48
N VAL A 595 -33.52 -27.64 -35.13
CA VAL A 595 -34.69 -26.76 -35.17
C VAL A 595 -35.01 -26.51 -36.62
N ASN A 596 -35.86 -27.36 -37.17
CA ASN A 596 -36.36 -27.26 -38.54
C ASN A 596 -37.42 -26.14 -38.65
N ARG A 597 -37.11 -24.92 -38.17
CA ARG A 597 -38.00 -23.75 -38.15
C ARG A 597 -37.22 -22.45 -38.28
N GLY A 598 -37.63 -21.59 -39.21
CA GLY A 598 -37.04 -20.25 -39.42
C GLY A 598 -35.86 -20.28 -40.40
N THR A 599 -34.92 -19.34 -40.24
CA THR A 599 -33.75 -19.19 -41.12
C THR A 599 -32.57 -20.10 -40.71
N VAL A 600 -32.59 -20.64 -39.50
CA VAL A 600 -31.59 -21.57 -38.95
C VAL A 600 -32.04 -23.01 -39.18
N GLN A 601 -31.21 -23.81 -39.84
CA GLN A 601 -31.46 -25.23 -40.07
C GLN A 601 -31.04 -26.08 -38.88
N ARG A 602 -29.87 -25.77 -38.28
CA ARG A 602 -29.26 -26.60 -37.24
C ARG A 602 -28.23 -25.83 -36.41
N ALA A 603 -28.15 -26.16 -35.11
CA ALA A 603 -27.10 -25.68 -34.21
C ALA A 603 -26.29 -26.86 -33.65
N ARG A 604 -24.95 -26.79 -33.75
CA ARG A 604 -23.99 -27.78 -33.23
C ARG A 604 -23.08 -27.14 -32.18
N LEU A 605 -22.72 -27.91 -31.15
CA LEU A 605 -21.78 -27.50 -30.11
C LEU A 605 -20.57 -28.44 -30.05
N GLY A 606 -19.36 -27.89 -29.84
CA GLY A 606 -18.12 -28.66 -29.67
C GLY A 606 -17.15 -28.02 -28.68
N TYR A 607 -16.29 -28.81 -28.04
CA TYR A 607 -15.28 -28.32 -27.09
C TYR A 607 -13.86 -28.68 -27.55
N HIS A 608 -12.96 -27.70 -27.47
CA HIS A 608 -11.54 -27.82 -27.85
C HIS A 608 -10.65 -27.72 -26.59
N PRO A 609 -10.07 -28.83 -26.10
CA PRO A 609 -9.33 -28.85 -24.85
C PRO A 609 -7.96 -28.16 -24.89
N GLU A 610 -7.27 -28.09 -26.04
CA GLU A 610 -5.96 -27.40 -26.11
C GLU A 610 -6.10 -25.87 -25.91
N ASP A 611 -7.19 -25.29 -26.41
CA ASP A 611 -7.51 -23.85 -26.31
C ASP A 611 -8.53 -23.55 -25.20
N ALA A 612 -9.01 -24.59 -24.52
CA ALA A 612 -10.17 -24.56 -23.62
C ALA A 612 -11.39 -23.82 -24.20
N SER A 613 -11.71 -24.01 -25.49
CA SER A 613 -12.76 -23.22 -26.17
C SER A 613 -13.99 -24.02 -26.57
N THR A 614 -15.18 -23.43 -26.45
CA THR A 614 -16.45 -24.01 -26.92
C THR A 614 -16.87 -23.36 -28.23
N TRP A 615 -17.30 -24.14 -29.21
CA TRP A 615 -17.68 -23.66 -30.53
C TRP A 615 -19.17 -23.92 -30.75
N ILE A 616 -19.88 -22.93 -31.28
CA ILE A 616 -21.25 -23.06 -31.78
C ILE A 616 -21.23 -22.88 -33.29
N VAL A 617 -21.74 -23.86 -34.02
CA VAL A 617 -21.87 -23.81 -35.47
C VAL A 617 -23.36 -23.76 -35.82
N LEU A 618 -23.79 -22.69 -36.48
CA LEU A 618 -25.14 -22.51 -36.98
C LEU A 618 -25.14 -22.72 -38.49
N ASP A 619 -25.84 -23.77 -38.93
CA ASP A 619 -26.14 -24.02 -40.33
C ASP A 619 -27.49 -23.38 -40.66
N MET A 620 -27.57 -22.62 -41.74
CA MET A 620 -28.68 -21.75 -42.10
C MET A 620 -29.20 -22.11 -43.50
N LEU A 621 -30.50 -21.97 -43.71
CA LEU A 621 -31.15 -22.33 -44.98
C LEU A 621 -30.83 -21.35 -46.11
N GLU A 622 -30.43 -20.13 -45.76
CA GLU A 622 -30.11 -19.05 -46.69
C GLU A 622 -29.04 -18.13 -46.13
N ALA A 623 -28.57 -17.20 -46.95
CA ALA A 623 -27.55 -16.23 -46.60
C ALA A 623 -28.07 -15.20 -45.57
N VAL A 624 -27.38 -15.03 -44.45
CA VAL A 624 -27.76 -14.05 -43.42
C VAL A 624 -26.61 -13.15 -43.01
N GLN A 625 -26.96 -11.99 -42.47
CA GLN A 625 -26.07 -11.10 -41.73
C GLN A 625 -26.44 -11.17 -40.23
N PRO A 626 -25.64 -11.84 -39.39
CA PRO A 626 -26.00 -12.04 -37.99
C PRO A 626 -25.73 -10.78 -37.15
N GLU A 627 -26.65 -10.46 -36.25
CA GLU A 627 -26.47 -9.48 -35.18
C GLU A 627 -26.39 -10.23 -33.84
N ILE A 628 -25.33 -9.99 -33.06
CA ILE A 628 -25.08 -10.71 -31.81
C ILE A 628 -25.08 -9.74 -30.63
N VAL A 629 -25.95 -9.99 -29.66
CA VAL A 629 -26.11 -9.17 -28.46
C VAL A 629 -25.88 -10.03 -27.22
N SER A 630 -24.89 -9.65 -26.39
CA SER A 630 -24.63 -10.29 -25.10
C SER A 630 -25.31 -9.53 -23.96
N SER A 631 -26.07 -10.23 -23.12
CA SER A 631 -26.70 -9.67 -21.93
C SER A 631 -26.62 -10.66 -20.78
N GLY A 632 -25.67 -10.43 -19.88
CA GLY A 632 -25.48 -11.27 -18.70
C GLY A 632 -25.19 -12.72 -19.03
N LYS A 633 -26.13 -13.59 -18.69
CA LYS A 633 -26.09 -15.05 -18.88
C LYS A 633 -26.62 -15.52 -20.24
N THR A 634 -27.02 -14.59 -21.12
CA THR A 634 -27.62 -14.95 -22.41
C THR A 634 -26.95 -14.21 -23.56
N LEU A 635 -26.56 -14.96 -24.59
CA LEU A 635 -26.15 -14.43 -25.89
C LEU A 635 -27.30 -14.64 -26.88
N LYS A 636 -27.76 -13.55 -27.51
CA LYS A 636 -28.78 -13.58 -28.57
C LYS A 636 -28.13 -13.37 -29.93
N ILE A 637 -28.45 -14.22 -30.89
CA ILE A 637 -27.98 -14.15 -32.26
C ILE A 637 -29.21 -13.99 -33.15
N VAL A 638 -29.39 -12.82 -33.75
CA VAL A 638 -30.48 -12.53 -34.68
C VAL A 638 -29.96 -12.71 -36.09
N THR A 639 -30.53 -13.65 -36.85
CA THR A 639 -30.11 -13.96 -38.22
C THR A 639 -30.92 -13.12 -39.22
N ASN A 640 -30.44 -11.92 -39.56
CA ASN A 640 -31.12 -11.04 -40.50
C ASN A 640 -30.86 -11.50 -41.94
N ARG A 641 -31.92 -11.75 -42.72
CA ARG A 641 -31.79 -12.17 -44.12
C ARG A 641 -31.13 -11.08 -44.96
N ILE A 642 -30.23 -11.48 -45.86
CA ILE A 642 -29.66 -10.56 -46.85
C ILE A 642 -30.69 -10.38 -47.98
N ALA A 643 -31.22 -9.16 -48.15
CA ALA A 643 -32.21 -8.86 -49.18
C ALA A 643 -31.64 -9.14 -50.58
N GLY A 644 -32.13 -10.20 -51.24
CA GLY A 644 -31.74 -10.58 -52.60
C GLY A 644 -31.50 -12.08 -52.84
N SER A 645 -31.39 -12.92 -51.81
CA SER A 645 -31.24 -14.37 -51.97
C SER A 645 -32.60 -15.08 -52.08
N ALA A 646 -33.24 -15.01 -53.25
CA ALA A 646 -34.42 -15.82 -53.53
C ALA A 646 -34.02 -17.31 -53.65
N GLY A 647 -34.34 -18.11 -52.63
CA GLY A 647 -34.21 -19.56 -52.66
C GLY A 647 -35.14 -20.18 -53.71
N ARG A 648 -34.57 -21.03 -54.58
CA ARG A 648 -35.30 -21.98 -55.42
C ARG A 648 -36.23 -22.83 -54.55
N SER A 649 -37.53 -22.70 -54.77
CA SER A 649 -38.55 -23.60 -54.24
C SER A 649 -38.34 -25.01 -54.81
N GLY A 650 -38.05 -25.98 -53.95
CA GLY A 650 -38.06 -27.41 -54.29
C GLY A 650 -39.49 -27.92 -54.45
N GLY A 651 -39.74 -28.65 -55.54
CA GLY A 651 -40.85 -29.59 -55.64
C GLY A 651 -40.43 -30.94 -55.07
N LEU A 652 -41.27 -31.45 -54.15
CA LEU A 652 -41.40 -32.80 -53.56
C LEU A 652 -40.14 -33.66 -53.36
#